data_AF-A0A1G7CIJ6-F1
#
_entry.id   AF-A0A1G7CIJ6-F1
#
_cell.length_a   1.000
_cell.length_b   1.000
_cell.length_c   1.000
_cell.angle_alpha   90.00
_cell.angle_beta   90.00
_cell.angle_gamma   90.00
#
_symmetry.space_group_name_H-M   'P 1'
#
loop_
_entity.id
_entity.type
_entity.pdbx_description
1 polymer ?
#
loop_
_entity_poly.entity_id
_entity_poly.type
_entity_poly.pdbx_seq_one_letter_code
_entity_poly.pdbx_strand_id
1 'polypeptide(L)'
;MKRWLKISLKILAVLVVLVILTWLAGAFYISRNKKEVLTSILSQLNKNLNGEITATSMEPTLLKSFPGVSVSLNGVLLRDSLWAQHKHDLLKAQDIDVSLNVLSLIVGNVNIKQIAINNASIYIYTDSTGYSNTSIFKSKPASEKKSSPKSSALEIKKIDFNKVDLVLDNKKRHKLFNFNIDQVQGRMEYPDSGWTGKIKLKTEVNSFAFNTRKGSFLKDKTLDGTLSAHYSRKLDAVILDPEILNIGGHPFKIGAQIELDKSAFAISIAVDDILFRDVALLLAPNISSKLLKFGIEKPIDIRGNIIDDGSGKYGDPLIKVGITVRDNVVSIPAGKLTACNFDGSFTNRDTVGGIIGDENSAIKFHKLTAKYFNAPLKIDTFTVNNLSRPIATGLVTSQFPLSNLNNSLGTNDFEFKNGTADLRLYCQADIDNFRFTKPVVSGEIKIADADILYIPRNLHLVKSALNINFNQNNLSIRNGRFQLGKSELNVNCDIANFANLYYTAPEKILVNLKMNSPQLYLKEFLPFLGPRNAKKTKSSGNKQVVSKELSNVLELSQMNIRLTVNKAIYEKFMAKNLDADISLLGGGIFFNKISVAHAGGQLSLNGNIIQQAASNSFKINSKISHVSVKDFFYSFDNFGQNTITNKNLKGYLSSLVNISGRISHTGKILPRSINGKVVFNLNNAALVNFEPMVKVGKFAFANRNLSNVEIKNLDGTLNINGDKVEISPMQVSSSALNFNVKGTYALGPGTNVAMDIPLRNPKGDENLTKQEKREARMRGIVLHLKAVDDEKGGIKIRWNKDHD
;
A
#
# COMPACT_ATOMS: atom_id res chain seq x y z
N MET A 1 -6.34 -39.04 86.36
CA MET A 1 -6.43 -39.91 85.16
C MET A 1 -7.00 -41.28 85.54
N LYS A 2 -8.17 -41.63 85.00
CA LYS A 2 -8.86 -42.93 85.23
C LYS A 2 -7.93 -44.10 84.85
N ARG A 3 -7.88 -45.20 85.63
CA ARG A 3 -6.97 -46.36 85.46
C ARG A 3 -6.91 -46.92 84.02
N TRP A 4 -8.06 -46.96 83.34
CA TRP A 4 -8.16 -47.42 81.95
C TRP A 4 -7.36 -46.58 80.93
N LEU A 5 -7.21 -45.27 81.16
CA LEU A 5 -6.46 -44.36 80.29
C LEU A 5 -4.96 -44.58 80.44
N LYS A 6 -4.49 -44.85 81.66
CA LYS A 6 -3.08 -45.21 81.93
C LYS A 6 -2.72 -46.57 81.31
N ILE A 7 -3.66 -47.52 81.32
CA ILE A 7 -3.46 -48.85 80.73
C ILE A 7 -3.53 -48.76 79.20
N SER A 8 -4.48 -48.01 78.61
CA SER A 8 -4.53 -47.81 77.15
C SER A 8 -3.33 -47.03 76.64
N LEU A 9 -2.84 -46.01 77.36
CA LEU A 9 -1.60 -45.30 77.02
C LEU A 9 -0.36 -46.20 77.13
N LYS A 10 -0.30 -47.13 78.10
CA LYS A 10 0.79 -48.11 78.19
C LYS A 10 0.74 -49.14 77.07
N ILE A 11 -0.44 -49.67 76.74
CA ILE A 11 -0.61 -50.60 75.63
C ILE A 11 -0.29 -49.91 74.30
N LEU A 12 -0.77 -48.68 74.10
CA LEU A 12 -0.45 -47.87 72.93
C LEU A 12 1.06 -47.57 72.87
N ALA A 13 1.70 -47.22 73.98
CA ALA A 13 3.14 -46.98 74.02
C ALA A 13 3.95 -48.25 73.71
N VAL A 14 3.57 -49.41 74.25
CA VAL A 14 4.21 -50.70 73.94
C VAL A 14 4.01 -51.05 72.47
N LEU A 15 2.82 -50.81 71.92
CA LEU A 15 2.51 -51.09 70.52
C LEU A 15 3.28 -50.15 69.59
N VAL A 16 3.41 -48.86 69.94
CA VAL A 16 4.25 -47.89 69.23
C VAL A 16 5.73 -48.28 69.29
N VAL A 17 6.23 -48.67 70.47
CA VAL A 17 7.62 -49.15 70.63
C VAL A 17 7.85 -50.43 69.82
N LEU A 18 6.90 -51.36 69.78
CA LEU A 18 7.01 -52.59 69.00
C LEU A 18 6.97 -52.31 67.48
N VAL A 19 6.17 -51.34 67.03
CA VAL A 19 6.18 -50.85 65.65
C VAL A 19 7.51 -50.18 65.31
N ILE A 20 8.07 -49.37 66.22
CA ILE A 20 9.40 -48.76 66.03
C ILE A 20 10.50 -49.83 66.00
N LEU A 21 10.46 -50.83 66.87
CA LEU A 21 11.45 -51.92 66.93
C LEU A 21 11.39 -52.82 65.69
N THR A 22 10.20 -53.19 65.24
CA THR A 22 10.00 -53.97 64.00
C THR A 22 10.44 -53.17 62.76
N TRP A 23 10.19 -51.86 62.74
CA TRP A 23 10.67 -50.96 61.70
C TRP A 23 12.21 -50.84 61.70
N LEU A 24 12.84 -50.66 62.87
CA LEU A 24 14.30 -50.64 63.04
C LEU A 24 14.93 -51.99 62.67
N ALA A 25 14.27 -53.12 62.95
CA ALA A 25 14.74 -54.45 62.56
C ALA A 25 14.71 -54.66 61.04
N GLY A 26 13.63 -54.24 60.36
CA GLY A 26 13.55 -54.27 58.89
C GLY A 26 14.58 -53.36 58.23
N ALA A 27 14.77 -52.16 58.79
CA ALA A 27 15.83 -51.24 58.40
C ALA A 27 17.24 -51.83 58.56
N PHE A 28 17.50 -52.47 59.70
CA PHE A 28 18.77 -53.15 59.99
C PHE A 28 19.03 -54.31 59.03
N TYR A 29 18.01 -55.13 58.74
CA TYR A 29 18.10 -56.23 57.78
C TYR A 29 18.50 -55.73 56.37
N ILE A 30 17.82 -54.70 55.87
CA ILE A 30 18.14 -54.08 54.58
C ILE A 30 19.54 -53.45 54.61
N SER A 31 19.92 -52.83 55.73
CA SER A 31 21.24 -52.22 55.90
C SER A 31 22.39 -53.24 55.98
N ARG A 32 22.15 -54.44 56.51
CA ARG A 32 23.16 -55.51 56.61
C ARG A 32 23.30 -56.29 55.30
N ASN A 33 22.19 -56.51 54.58
CA ASN A 33 22.14 -57.32 53.36
C ASN A 33 22.11 -56.47 52.06
N LYS A 34 22.62 -55.22 52.09
CA LYS A 34 22.55 -54.27 50.97
C LYS A 34 22.98 -54.86 49.62
N LYS A 35 24.06 -55.65 49.60
CA LYS A 35 24.60 -56.26 48.37
C LYS A 35 23.67 -57.33 47.80
N GLU A 36 23.17 -58.25 48.63
CA GLU A 36 22.27 -59.32 48.19
C GLU A 36 20.91 -58.76 47.73
N VAL A 37 20.38 -57.78 48.47
CA VAL A 37 19.11 -57.12 48.12
C VAL A 37 19.25 -56.33 46.82
N LEU A 38 20.35 -55.58 46.63
CA LEU A 38 20.62 -54.88 45.37
C LEU A 38 20.73 -55.85 44.19
N THR A 39 21.50 -56.93 44.33
CA THR A 39 21.65 -57.95 43.27
C THR A 39 20.31 -58.60 42.93
N SER A 40 19.48 -58.88 43.94
CA SER A 40 18.13 -59.43 43.72
C SER A 40 17.22 -58.45 42.98
N ILE A 41 17.20 -57.17 43.38
CA ILE A 41 16.43 -56.11 42.70
C ILE A 41 16.89 -55.96 41.25
N LEU A 42 18.21 -55.84 41.00
CA LEU A 42 18.76 -55.69 39.64
C LEU A 42 18.48 -56.94 38.79
N SER A 43 18.60 -58.15 39.35
CA SER A 43 18.26 -59.40 38.65
C SER A 43 16.79 -59.44 38.25
N GLN A 44 15.88 -59.03 39.14
CA GLN A 44 14.45 -58.96 38.85
C GLN A 44 14.11 -57.91 37.78
N LEU A 45 14.76 -56.73 37.83
CA LEU A 45 14.56 -55.69 36.82
C LEU A 45 15.11 -56.13 35.46
N ASN A 46 16.32 -56.68 35.40
CA ASN A 46 16.97 -57.13 34.15
C ASN A 46 16.24 -58.29 33.45
N LYS A 47 15.51 -59.16 34.17
CA LYS A 47 14.73 -60.25 33.55
C LYS A 47 13.75 -59.76 32.48
N ASN A 48 13.18 -58.57 32.65
CA ASN A 48 12.19 -58.00 31.75
C ASN A 48 12.78 -56.98 30.75
N LEU A 49 14.11 -56.87 30.68
CA LEU A 49 14.81 -55.91 29.81
C LEU A 49 15.59 -56.63 28.69
N ASN A 50 15.62 -56.01 27.51
CA ASN A 50 16.49 -56.31 26.37
C ASN A 50 17.71 -55.37 26.40
N GLY A 51 18.35 -55.31 27.57
CA GLY A 51 19.44 -54.41 27.90
C GLY A 51 19.81 -54.60 29.37
N GLU A 52 20.47 -53.63 29.97
CA GLU A 52 21.04 -53.73 31.31
C GLU A 52 20.73 -52.49 32.15
N ILE A 53 20.21 -52.72 33.36
CA ILE A 53 20.23 -51.75 34.47
C ILE A 53 21.31 -52.13 35.47
N THR A 54 22.14 -51.14 35.82
CA THR A 54 23.18 -51.24 36.85
C THR A 54 23.01 -50.13 37.89
N ALA A 55 23.46 -50.36 39.11
CA ALA A 55 23.57 -49.35 40.16
C ALA A 55 24.85 -49.60 40.97
N THR A 56 25.51 -48.53 41.39
CA THR A 56 26.81 -48.59 42.10
C THR A 56 26.65 -49.06 43.54
N SER A 57 25.66 -48.51 44.25
CA SER A 57 25.37 -48.85 45.64
C SER A 57 23.91 -48.64 45.99
N MET A 58 23.50 -49.15 47.15
CA MET A 58 22.15 -49.04 47.68
C MET A 58 22.19 -48.61 49.14
N GLU A 59 21.41 -47.60 49.50
CA GLU A 59 21.32 -47.09 50.87
C GLU A 59 19.87 -47.03 51.37
N PRO A 60 19.58 -47.49 52.60
CA PRO A 60 18.26 -47.34 53.19
C PRO A 60 18.03 -45.90 53.63
N THR A 61 16.93 -45.29 53.17
CA THR A 61 16.53 -43.92 53.52
C THR A 61 15.34 -43.92 54.47
N LEU A 62 15.62 -44.13 55.76
CA LEU A 62 14.62 -44.46 56.78
C LEU A 62 13.74 -43.26 57.19
N LEU A 63 14.34 -42.08 57.39
CA LEU A 63 13.60 -40.90 57.85
C LEU A 63 12.72 -40.26 56.76
N LYS A 64 12.97 -40.56 55.48
CA LYS A 64 12.25 -39.93 54.35
C LYS A 64 10.82 -40.47 54.13
N SER A 65 10.47 -41.64 54.66
CA SER A 65 9.20 -42.32 54.34
C SER A 65 8.50 -43.01 55.51
N PHE A 66 8.84 -42.69 56.77
CA PHE A 66 8.19 -43.25 57.95
C PHE A 66 6.64 -43.16 57.85
N PRO A 67 5.87 -44.24 58.10
CA PRO A 67 6.26 -45.55 58.67
C PRO A 67 6.71 -46.63 57.65
N GLY A 68 7.01 -46.27 56.39
CA GLY A 68 7.56 -47.17 55.37
C GLY A 68 9.09 -47.31 55.40
N VAL A 69 9.65 -48.08 54.47
CA VAL A 69 11.10 -48.13 54.20
C VAL A 69 11.35 -47.70 52.77
N SER A 70 12.19 -46.70 52.60
CA SER A 70 12.69 -46.28 51.29
C SER A 70 14.11 -46.80 51.07
N VAL A 71 14.41 -47.00 49.80
CA VAL A 71 15.73 -47.39 49.31
C VAL A 71 16.18 -46.35 48.29
N SER A 72 17.39 -45.84 48.45
CA SER A 72 18.09 -45.03 47.45
C SER A 72 19.04 -45.92 46.66
N LEU A 73 18.89 -45.94 45.34
CA LEU A 73 19.84 -46.56 44.42
C LEU A 73 20.78 -45.46 43.91
N ASN A 74 22.08 -45.61 44.13
CA ASN A 74 23.08 -44.61 43.76
C ASN A 74 23.85 -45.02 42.49
N GLY A 75 24.13 -44.05 41.62
CA GLY A 75 24.86 -44.25 40.37
C GLY A 75 24.17 -45.24 39.43
N VAL A 76 22.89 -44.98 39.13
CA VAL A 76 22.05 -45.85 38.30
C VAL A 76 22.28 -45.57 36.82
N LEU A 77 22.50 -46.61 36.03
CA LEU A 77 22.64 -46.55 34.57
C LEU A 77 21.69 -47.55 33.90
N LEU A 78 20.99 -47.11 32.88
CA LEU A 78 20.11 -47.92 32.04
C LEU A 78 20.54 -47.82 30.58
N ARG A 79 20.90 -48.97 29.98
CA ARG A 79 21.39 -49.07 28.60
C ARG A 79 20.67 -50.19 27.87
N ASP A 80 20.29 -49.93 26.62
CA ASP A 80 19.76 -50.93 25.71
C ASP A 80 20.90 -51.75 25.05
N SER A 81 20.53 -52.78 24.31
CA SER A 81 21.47 -53.66 23.63
C SER A 81 22.27 -52.99 22.50
N LEU A 82 21.77 -51.92 21.89
CA LEU A 82 22.46 -51.21 20.80
C LEU A 82 23.20 -49.94 21.26
N TRP A 83 23.33 -49.74 22.58
CA TRP A 83 24.05 -48.59 23.16
C TRP A 83 25.44 -48.37 22.56
N ALA A 84 26.17 -49.45 22.25
CA ALA A 84 27.51 -49.36 21.67
C ALA A 84 27.54 -48.59 20.34
N GLN A 85 26.42 -48.52 19.60
CA GLN A 85 26.29 -47.83 18.32
C GLN A 85 25.90 -46.36 18.49
N HIS A 86 24.84 -46.07 19.26
CA HIS A 86 24.30 -44.72 19.39
C HIS A 86 24.86 -43.92 20.58
N LYS A 87 25.51 -44.56 21.55
CA LYS A 87 26.17 -43.94 22.71
C LYS A 87 25.26 -43.03 23.56
N HIS A 88 23.97 -43.35 23.65
CA HIS A 88 23.00 -42.61 24.45
C HIS A 88 22.48 -43.49 25.60
N ASP A 89 22.86 -43.16 26.83
CA ASP A 89 22.30 -43.78 28.04
C ASP A 89 20.81 -43.42 28.15
N LEU A 90 19.91 -44.42 28.31
CA LEU A 90 18.47 -44.13 28.46
C LEU A 90 18.18 -43.39 29.77
N LEU A 91 18.88 -43.78 30.84
CA LEU A 91 18.85 -43.13 32.15
C LEU A 91 20.24 -43.20 32.78
N LYS A 92 20.72 -42.05 33.26
CA LYS A 92 21.89 -41.93 34.13
C LYS A 92 21.52 -41.05 35.31
N ALA A 93 21.40 -41.62 36.51
CA ALA A 93 20.99 -40.89 37.71
C ALA A 93 22.02 -41.03 38.82
N GLN A 94 22.30 -39.93 39.52
CA GLN A 94 23.11 -39.97 40.74
C GLN A 94 22.40 -40.77 41.83
N ASP A 95 21.11 -40.51 42.03
CA ASP A 95 20.31 -41.20 43.02
C ASP A 95 18.83 -41.32 42.60
N ILE A 96 18.27 -42.51 42.84
CA ILE A 96 16.84 -42.82 42.66
C ILE A 96 16.29 -43.34 43.98
N ASP A 97 15.45 -42.55 44.64
CA ASP A 97 14.73 -42.96 45.85
C ASP A 97 13.42 -43.68 45.46
N VAL A 98 13.27 -44.92 45.90
CA VAL A 98 12.03 -45.68 45.76
C VAL A 98 11.49 -46.00 47.15
N SER A 99 10.25 -45.58 47.42
CA SER A 99 9.56 -45.94 48.65
C SER A 99 8.75 -47.22 48.45
N LEU A 100 9.11 -48.24 49.24
CA LEU A 100 8.49 -49.56 49.19
C LEU A 100 7.66 -49.81 50.44
N ASN A 101 6.62 -50.63 50.31
CA ASN A 101 5.90 -51.15 51.47
C ASN A 101 6.61 -52.42 51.99
N VAL A 102 7.21 -52.36 53.18
CA VAL A 102 7.97 -53.48 53.77
C VAL A 102 7.11 -54.74 53.94
N LEU A 103 5.84 -54.56 54.35
CA LEU A 103 4.91 -55.67 54.53
C LEU A 103 4.62 -56.40 53.22
N SER A 104 4.72 -55.72 52.07
CA SER A 104 4.43 -56.31 50.77
C SER A 104 5.65 -57.03 50.16
N LEU A 105 6.87 -56.72 50.62
CA LEU A 105 8.10 -57.48 50.30
C LEU A 105 8.10 -58.89 50.92
N ILE A 106 7.51 -59.05 52.11
CA ILE A 106 7.39 -60.34 52.81
C ILE A 106 6.35 -61.25 52.12
N VAL A 107 5.35 -60.67 51.45
CA VAL A 107 4.26 -61.37 50.75
C VAL A 107 4.53 -61.50 49.23
N GLY A 108 5.66 -61.01 48.73
CA GLY A 108 6.06 -61.14 47.32
C GLY A 108 5.40 -60.15 46.34
N ASN A 109 4.67 -59.15 46.83
CA ASN A 109 4.02 -58.12 46.00
C ASN A 109 4.74 -56.77 46.16
N VAL A 110 5.51 -56.35 45.17
CA VAL A 110 6.19 -55.05 45.20
C VAL A 110 5.20 -53.93 44.88
N ASN A 111 4.86 -53.08 45.85
CA ASN A 111 4.01 -51.91 45.67
C ASN A 111 4.82 -50.62 45.89
N ILE A 112 5.03 -49.85 44.82
CA ILE A 112 5.84 -48.63 44.81
C ILE A 112 4.95 -47.43 45.14
N LYS A 113 5.19 -46.76 46.27
CA LYS A 113 4.39 -45.59 46.68
C LYS A 113 4.90 -44.27 46.12
N GLN A 114 6.23 -44.12 46.07
CA GLN A 114 6.89 -42.90 45.64
C GLN A 114 8.14 -43.25 44.83
N ILE A 115 8.38 -42.48 43.78
CA ILE A 115 9.61 -42.48 43.01
C ILE A 115 10.17 -41.06 43.03
N ALA A 116 11.43 -40.90 43.44
CA ALA A 116 12.16 -39.65 43.24
C ALA A 116 13.44 -39.90 42.43
N ILE A 117 13.67 -39.09 41.39
CA ILE A 117 14.88 -39.14 40.57
C ILE A 117 15.63 -37.83 40.77
N ASN A 118 16.89 -37.91 41.17
CA ASN A 118 17.70 -36.73 41.50
C ASN A 118 19.01 -36.71 40.70
N ASN A 119 19.39 -35.53 40.21
CA ASN A 119 20.61 -35.27 39.44
C ASN A 119 20.79 -36.32 38.32
N ALA A 120 19.85 -36.32 37.38
CA ALA A 120 19.78 -37.35 36.34
C ALA A 120 19.76 -36.78 34.93
N SER A 121 20.20 -37.59 33.97
CA SER A 121 19.98 -37.38 32.53
C SER A 121 19.16 -38.55 32.00
N ILE A 122 18.04 -38.25 31.36
CA ILE A 122 17.13 -39.19 30.71
C ILE A 122 17.18 -38.88 29.22
N TYR A 123 17.67 -39.82 28.41
CA TYR A 123 17.80 -39.62 26.97
C TYR A 123 17.01 -40.69 26.21
N ILE A 124 15.81 -40.34 25.77
CA ILE A 124 14.99 -41.18 24.89
C ILE A 124 15.40 -40.88 23.44
N TYR A 125 16.07 -41.83 22.81
CA TYR A 125 16.60 -41.70 21.46
C TYR A 125 15.82 -42.58 20.49
N THR A 126 15.51 -42.05 19.30
CA THR A 126 15.08 -42.81 18.13
C THR A 126 15.95 -42.43 16.95
N ASP A 127 16.60 -43.40 16.32
CA ASP A 127 17.49 -43.18 15.18
C ASP A 127 16.71 -42.89 13.88
N SER A 128 17.43 -42.82 12.75
CA SER A 128 16.84 -42.60 11.42
C SER A 128 16.09 -43.83 10.87
N THR A 129 16.43 -45.05 11.32
CA THR A 129 15.76 -46.29 10.92
C THR A 129 14.41 -46.46 11.62
N GLY A 130 14.29 -45.89 12.82
CA GLY A 130 13.15 -45.98 13.72
C GLY A 130 13.41 -46.84 14.94
N TYR A 131 14.62 -47.37 15.12
CA TYR A 131 15.02 -48.02 16.36
C TYR A 131 15.04 -47.01 17.50
N SER A 132 14.46 -47.36 18.64
CA SER A 132 14.52 -46.55 19.86
C SER A 132 15.11 -47.31 21.02
N ASN A 133 15.92 -46.64 21.84
CA ASN A 133 16.48 -47.21 23.06
C ASN A 133 15.41 -47.56 24.12
N THR A 134 14.15 -47.12 23.96
CA THR A 134 13.01 -47.61 24.77
C THR A 134 12.58 -49.03 24.40
N SER A 135 13.10 -49.60 23.30
CA SER A 135 12.90 -51.02 22.94
C SER A 135 13.58 -51.98 23.94
N ILE A 136 14.30 -51.44 24.93
CA ILE A 136 14.79 -52.15 26.09
C ILE A 136 13.66 -52.85 26.87
N PHE A 137 12.42 -52.35 26.87
CA PHE A 137 11.33 -52.99 27.59
C PHE A 137 10.71 -54.12 26.76
N LYS A 138 10.72 -55.36 27.28
CA LYS A 138 10.13 -56.51 26.58
C LYS A 138 8.61 -56.36 26.45
N SER A 139 8.09 -56.39 25.22
CA SER A 139 6.64 -56.50 24.97
C SER A 139 6.14 -57.88 25.42
N LYS A 140 5.07 -57.94 26.21
CA LYS A 140 4.40 -59.22 26.50
C LYS A 140 3.82 -59.77 25.19
N PRO A 141 4.02 -61.07 24.87
CA PRO A 141 3.34 -61.67 23.73
C PRO A 141 1.83 -61.58 23.94
N ALA A 142 1.09 -61.29 22.87
CA ALA A 142 -0.36 -61.36 22.86
C ALA A 142 -0.77 -62.84 23.01
N SER A 143 -0.85 -63.32 24.25
CA SER A 143 -1.41 -64.62 24.59
C SER A 143 -2.87 -64.45 25.01
N GLU A 144 -3.69 -65.38 24.54
CA GLU A 144 -5.15 -65.42 24.65
C GLU A 144 -5.66 -65.20 26.07
N LYS A 145 -6.85 -64.59 26.14
CA LYS A 145 -7.63 -64.36 27.36
C LYS A 145 -7.81 -65.67 28.14
N LYS A 146 -7.00 -65.89 29.18
CA LYS A 146 -7.36 -66.74 30.32
C LYS A 146 -7.36 -65.91 31.60
N SER A 147 -8.52 -65.91 32.23
CA SER A 147 -8.83 -65.30 33.52
C SER A 147 -7.88 -65.82 34.61
N SER A 148 -6.90 -64.98 34.95
CA SER A 148 -6.12 -65.05 36.17
C SER A 148 -6.34 -63.74 36.95
N PRO A 149 -6.33 -63.78 38.30
CA PRO A 149 -6.89 -62.71 39.13
C PRO A 149 -6.12 -61.39 38.92
N LYS A 150 -6.86 -60.28 38.97
CA LYS A 150 -6.40 -58.88 38.82
C LYS A 150 -4.99 -58.70 39.40
N SER A 151 -3.97 -58.64 38.53
CA SER A 151 -2.70 -58.02 38.89
C SER A 151 -3.03 -56.56 39.22
N SER A 152 -2.85 -56.15 40.48
CA SER A 152 -3.01 -54.76 40.89
C SER A 152 -2.19 -53.89 39.95
N ALA A 153 -2.82 -52.95 39.26
CA ALA A 153 -2.11 -51.98 38.46
C ALA A 153 -1.10 -51.23 39.35
N LEU A 154 0.06 -50.88 38.81
CA LEU A 154 1.06 -50.12 39.55
C LEU A 154 0.51 -48.71 39.84
N GLU A 155 0.15 -48.44 41.10
CA GLU A 155 -0.41 -47.15 41.56
C GLU A 155 0.68 -46.28 42.20
N ILE A 156 1.30 -45.38 41.43
CA ILE A 156 2.34 -44.49 41.92
C ILE A 156 1.69 -43.23 42.49
N LYS A 157 1.74 -43.05 43.82
CA LYS A 157 1.08 -41.90 44.50
C LYS A 157 1.87 -40.61 44.42
N LYS A 158 3.20 -40.68 44.36
CA LYS A 158 4.08 -39.50 44.34
C LYS A 158 5.26 -39.67 43.38
N ILE A 159 5.51 -38.65 42.58
CA ILE A 159 6.62 -38.59 41.61
C ILE A 159 7.39 -37.30 41.85
N ASP A 160 8.68 -37.37 42.13
CA ASP A 160 9.54 -36.20 42.29
C ASP A 160 10.72 -36.27 41.30
N PHE A 161 10.96 -35.22 40.51
CA PHE A 161 12.21 -35.07 39.75
C PHE A 161 12.94 -33.83 40.27
N ASN A 162 14.22 -33.96 40.60
CA ASN A 162 15.04 -32.84 41.05
C ASN A 162 16.33 -32.78 40.22
N LYS A 163 16.55 -31.68 39.50
CA LYS A 163 17.70 -31.49 38.60
C LYS A 163 17.82 -32.63 37.58
N VAL A 164 16.85 -32.74 36.68
CA VAL A 164 16.80 -33.78 35.64
C VAL A 164 16.88 -33.17 34.26
N ASP A 165 17.87 -33.56 33.47
CA ASP A 165 17.95 -33.27 32.04
C ASP A 165 17.16 -34.35 31.28
N LEU A 166 16.07 -33.95 30.62
CA LEU A 166 15.20 -34.85 29.87
C LEU A 166 15.27 -34.53 28.38
N VAL A 167 15.80 -35.46 27.60
CA VAL A 167 15.93 -35.35 26.14
C VAL A 167 15.12 -36.45 25.45
N LEU A 168 14.20 -36.06 24.58
CA LEU A 168 13.51 -36.92 23.64
C LEU A 168 13.94 -36.51 22.23
N ASP A 169 14.83 -37.29 21.63
CA ASP A 169 15.39 -37.04 20.30
C ASP A 169 14.94 -38.12 19.32
N ASN A 170 14.08 -37.74 18.37
CA ASN A 170 13.60 -38.63 17.32
C ASN A 170 14.11 -38.15 15.96
N LYS A 171 15.20 -38.77 15.50
CA LYS A 171 15.86 -38.42 14.23
C LYS A 171 14.98 -38.72 13.02
N LYS A 172 14.24 -39.84 13.02
CA LYS A 172 13.33 -40.22 11.93
C LYS A 172 12.22 -39.20 11.69
N ARG A 173 11.62 -38.66 12.76
CA ARG A 173 10.53 -37.66 12.69
C ARG A 173 11.01 -36.22 12.80
N HIS A 174 12.32 -35.99 12.91
CA HIS A 174 12.92 -34.69 13.16
C HIS A 174 12.34 -33.98 14.39
N LYS A 175 12.10 -34.69 15.50
CA LYS A 175 11.59 -34.10 16.76
C LYS A 175 12.68 -34.03 17.80
N LEU A 176 12.74 -32.94 18.56
CA LEU A 176 13.65 -32.79 19.69
C LEU A 176 12.97 -32.01 20.81
N PHE A 177 12.71 -32.71 21.91
CA PHE A 177 12.28 -32.10 23.16
C PHE A 177 13.42 -32.22 24.18
N ASN A 178 13.91 -31.11 24.69
CA ASN A 178 14.99 -31.04 25.66
C ASN A 178 14.57 -30.09 26.77
N PHE A 179 14.44 -30.64 27.98
CA PHE A 179 13.99 -29.96 29.18
C PHE A 179 15.01 -30.12 30.29
N ASN A 180 15.46 -29.00 30.85
CA ASN A 180 16.23 -28.99 32.08
C ASN A 180 15.28 -28.77 33.25
N ILE A 181 14.92 -29.86 33.93
CA ILE A 181 13.93 -29.87 35.01
C ILE A 181 14.64 -29.54 36.33
N ASP A 182 14.43 -28.33 36.85
CA ASP A 182 14.86 -27.99 38.21
C ASP A 182 14.10 -28.84 39.23
N GLN A 183 12.78 -28.89 39.08
CA GLN A 183 11.88 -29.53 40.03
C GLN A 183 10.55 -29.91 39.38
N VAL A 184 10.14 -31.17 39.51
CA VAL A 184 8.76 -31.64 39.27
C VAL A 184 8.29 -32.39 40.51
N GLN A 185 7.09 -32.09 40.98
CA GLN A 185 6.45 -32.76 42.11
C GLN A 185 5.01 -33.10 41.75
N GLY A 186 4.76 -34.38 41.49
CA GLY A 186 3.46 -34.95 41.18
C GLY A 186 2.86 -35.68 42.38
N ARG A 187 1.57 -35.46 42.63
CA ARG A 187 0.74 -36.26 43.53
C ARG A 187 -0.43 -36.84 42.76
N MET A 188 -0.67 -38.13 42.90
CA MET A 188 -1.70 -38.87 42.17
C MET A 188 -2.64 -39.57 43.16
N GLU A 189 -3.93 -39.54 42.84
CA GLU A 189 -5.00 -40.25 43.53
C GLU A 189 -5.73 -41.14 42.52
N TYR A 190 -6.19 -42.31 42.96
CA TYR A 190 -6.79 -43.34 42.09
C TYR A 190 -8.21 -43.69 42.59
N PRO A 191 -9.21 -42.81 42.38
CA PRO A 191 -10.61 -43.14 42.65
C PRO A 191 -11.15 -44.19 41.65
N ASP A 192 -12.28 -44.82 41.93
CA ASP A 192 -12.88 -45.85 41.06
C ASP A 192 -13.15 -45.37 39.61
N SER A 193 -13.28 -44.06 39.42
CA SER A 193 -13.52 -43.40 38.13
C SER A 193 -12.26 -43.20 37.26
N GLY A 194 -11.06 -43.43 37.77
CA GLY A 194 -9.81 -43.19 37.04
C GLY A 194 -8.64 -42.77 37.94
N TRP A 195 -7.92 -41.73 37.52
CA TRP A 195 -6.90 -41.09 38.34
C TRP A 195 -7.04 -39.57 38.27
N THR A 196 -6.66 -38.89 39.35
CA THR A 196 -6.54 -37.43 39.42
C THR A 196 -5.13 -37.10 39.90
N GLY A 197 -4.52 -36.07 39.33
CA GLY A 197 -3.12 -35.75 39.55
C GLY A 197 -2.89 -34.26 39.62
N LYS A 198 -2.02 -33.82 40.53
CA LYS A 198 -1.54 -32.44 40.60
C LYS A 198 -0.02 -32.42 40.48
N ILE A 199 0.49 -31.66 39.53
CA ILE A 199 1.90 -31.59 39.16
C ILE A 199 2.38 -30.17 39.31
N LYS A 200 3.23 -29.91 40.29
CA LYS A 200 4.00 -28.67 40.38
C LYS A 200 5.27 -28.86 39.56
N LEU A 201 5.59 -27.91 38.68
CA LEU A 201 6.79 -27.97 37.85
C LEU A 201 7.54 -26.65 37.84
N LYS A 202 8.86 -26.75 37.68
CA LYS A 202 9.81 -25.70 37.39
C LYS A 202 10.87 -26.27 36.46
N THR A 203 10.90 -25.79 35.22
CA THR A 203 11.67 -26.38 34.13
C THR A 203 12.14 -25.31 33.16
N GLU A 204 13.35 -25.43 32.63
CA GLU A 204 13.82 -24.66 31.49
C GLU A 204 13.71 -25.50 30.20
N VAL A 205 13.25 -24.86 29.13
CA VAL A 205 13.07 -25.50 27.83
C VAL A 205 14.25 -25.17 26.92
N ASN A 206 15.22 -26.07 26.84
CA ASN A 206 16.35 -25.96 25.92
C ASN A 206 15.88 -26.15 24.46
N SER A 207 14.90 -27.02 24.23
CA SER A 207 14.24 -27.17 22.93
C SER A 207 12.86 -27.80 23.05
N PHE A 208 11.86 -27.24 22.36
CA PHE A 208 10.57 -27.86 22.09
C PHE A 208 10.28 -27.90 20.58
N ALA A 209 11.04 -28.70 19.84
CA ALA A 209 10.99 -28.76 18.37
C ALA A 209 10.18 -29.95 17.86
N PHE A 210 9.00 -29.69 17.29
CA PHE A 210 8.21 -30.69 16.56
C PHE A 210 8.77 -30.99 15.15
N ASN A 211 9.62 -30.10 14.63
CA ASN A 211 10.39 -30.28 13.42
C ASN A 211 11.70 -29.48 13.55
N THR A 212 12.82 -30.16 13.77
CA THR A 212 14.13 -29.54 14.00
C THR A 212 14.62 -28.67 12.83
N ARG A 213 14.10 -28.89 11.61
CA ARG A 213 14.38 -28.03 10.44
C ARG A 213 13.65 -26.68 10.51
N LYS A 214 12.48 -26.63 11.17
CA LYS A 214 11.71 -25.39 11.38
C LYS A 214 12.15 -24.66 12.67
N GLY A 215 12.82 -25.38 13.56
CA GLY A 215 13.35 -24.87 14.82
C GLY A 215 12.45 -25.19 16.00
N SER A 216 12.64 -24.45 17.08
CA SER A 216 12.18 -24.83 18.41
C SER A 216 11.23 -23.79 19.01
N PHE A 217 10.10 -24.25 19.54
CA PHE A 217 9.19 -23.41 20.34
C PHE A 217 9.73 -23.27 21.76
N LEU A 218 9.32 -22.22 22.47
CA LEU A 218 9.65 -21.99 23.88
C LEU A 218 11.15 -22.04 24.19
N LYS A 219 12.01 -21.84 23.18
CA LYS A 219 13.45 -22.03 23.32
C LYS A 219 14.02 -21.04 24.34
N ASP A 220 14.81 -21.56 25.27
CA ASP A 220 15.45 -20.82 26.35
C ASP A 220 14.39 -20.05 27.17
N LYS A 221 13.25 -20.70 27.44
CA LYS A 221 12.16 -20.18 28.28
C LYS A 221 11.93 -21.08 29.48
N THR A 222 11.57 -20.47 30.59
CA THR A 222 11.17 -21.18 31.81
C THR A 222 9.68 -21.51 31.77
N LEU A 223 9.33 -22.65 32.36
CA LEU A 223 7.99 -23.10 32.65
C LEU A 223 7.90 -23.30 34.17
N ASP A 224 7.01 -22.56 34.83
CA ASP A 224 6.75 -22.73 36.25
C ASP A 224 5.27 -22.61 36.58
N GLY A 225 4.77 -23.50 37.44
CA GLY A 225 3.36 -23.49 37.79
C GLY A 225 2.88 -24.81 38.37
N THR A 226 1.56 -24.92 38.52
CA THR A 226 0.92 -26.14 38.99
C THR A 226 -0.19 -26.52 38.02
N LEU A 227 -0.12 -27.75 37.52
CA LEU A 227 -1.07 -28.33 36.57
C LEU A 227 -1.91 -29.39 37.28
N SER A 228 -3.20 -29.43 36.99
CA SER A 228 -4.14 -30.43 37.50
C SER A 228 -4.65 -31.25 36.32
N ALA A 229 -4.54 -32.58 36.39
CA ALA A 229 -4.98 -33.47 35.32
C ALA A 229 -5.79 -34.64 35.88
N HIS A 230 -6.75 -35.14 35.11
CA HIS A 230 -7.53 -36.31 35.49
C HIS A 230 -7.88 -37.17 34.28
N TYR A 231 -8.05 -38.47 34.52
CA TYR A 231 -8.57 -39.40 33.52
C TYR A 231 -10.07 -39.57 33.68
N SER A 232 -10.81 -39.40 32.59
CA SER A 232 -12.25 -39.63 32.51
C SER A 232 -12.53 -40.93 31.76
N ARG A 233 -12.95 -41.98 32.49
CA ARG A 233 -13.35 -43.26 31.88
C ARG A 233 -14.53 -43.11 30.90
N LYS A 234 -15.43 -42.14 31.13
CA LYS A 234 -16.58 -41.88 30.23
C LYS A 234 -16.15 -41.36 28.86
N LEU A 235 -15.12 -40.51 28.83
CA LEU A 235 -14.61 -39.89 27.61
C LEU A 235 -13.41 -40.63 27.02
N ASP A 236 -12.90 -41.64 27.74
CA ASP A 236 -11.61 -42.27 27.50
C ASP A 236 -10.49 -41.26 27.21
N ALA A 237 -10.44 -40.21 28.04
CA ALA A 237 -9.59 -39.05 27.79
C ALA A 237 -8.86 -38.61 29.06
N VAL A 238 -7.63 -38.11 28.87
CA VAL A 238 -6.89 -37.36 29.88
C VAL A 238 -7.20 -35.88 29.70
N ILE A 239 -7.71 -35.25 30.74
CA ILE A 239 -8.08 -33.84 30.75
C ILE A 239 -7.09 -33.11 31.66
N LEU A 240 -6.45 -32.08 31.12
CA LEU A 240 -5.70 -31.08 31.86
C LEU A 240 -6.63 -29.90 32.12
N ASP A 241 -6.94 -29.66 33.39
CA ASP A 241 -7.82 -28.57 33.80
C ASP A 241 -7.18 -27.21 33.44
N PRO A 242 -7.98 -26.19 33.06
CA PRO A 242 -7.45 -24.88 32.70
C PRO A 242 -6.80 -24.16 33.87
N GLU A 243 -5.47 -24.26 33.98
CA GLU A 243 -4.66 -23.73 35.07
C GLU A 243 -3.63 -22.71 34.55
N ILE A 244 -3.10 -21.86 35.45
CA ILE A 244 -2.06 -20.89 35.10
C ILE A 244 -0.68 -21.58 35.13
N LEU A 245 0.02 -21.48 34.00
CA LEU A 245 1.41 -21.85 33.82
C LEU A 245 2.20 -20.60 33.39
N ASN A 246 3.19 -20.21 34.17
CA ASN A 246 4.09 -19.14 33.78
C ASN A 246 5.04 -19.66 32.69
N ILE A 247 5.02 -19.04 31.52
CA ILE A 247 5.89 -19.35 30.39
C ILE A 247 6.70 -18.11 30.07
N GLY A 248 8.02 -18.20 30.24
CA GLY A 248 8.93 -17.07 29.97
C GLY A 248 8.59 -15.83 30.79
N GLY A 249 8.02 -15.98 31.98
CA GLY A 249 7.61 -14.88 32.87
C GLY A 249 6.17 -14.39 32.71
N HIS A 250 5.36 -14.98 31.82
CA HIS A 250 3.97 -14.57 31.61
C HIS A 250 2.96 -15.67 32.01
N PRO A 251 1.81 -15.30 32.62
CA PRO A 251 0.85 -16.28 33.17
C PRO A 251 -0.12 -16.80 32.10
N PHE A 252 0.27 -17.85 31.37
CA PHE A 252 -0.61 -18.48 30.39
C PHE A 252 -1.60 -19.41 31.08
N LYS A 253 -2.90 -19.25 30.82
CA LYS A 253 -3.92 -20.24 31.16
C LYS A 253 -3.95 -21.33 30.10
N ILE A 254 -3.64 -22.56 30.49
CA ILE A 254 -3.52 -23.71 29.58
C ILE A 254 -4.43 -24.83 30.05
N GLY A 255 -5.25 -25.34 29.14
CA GLY A 255 -6.03 -26.56 29.33
C GLY A 255 -5.86 -27.48 28.12
N ALA A 256 -6.04 -28.78 28.32
CA ALA A 256 -5.94 -29.75 27.25
C ALA A 256 -6.86 -30.95 27.46
N GLN A 257 -7.24 -31.60 26.37
CA GLN A 257 -7.93 -32.88 26.37
C GLN A 257 -7.24 -33.79 25.37
N ILE A 258 -6.91 -35.01 25.78
CA ILE A 258 -6.25 -36.03 24.96
C ILE A 258 -7.13 -37.28 24.97
N GLU A 259 -7.74 -37.60 23.83
CA GLU A 259 -8.55 -38.81 23.64
C GLU A 259 -7.62 -39.98 23.27
N LEU A 260 -7.61 -41.02 24.10
CA LEU A 260 -6.63 -42.10 23.98
C LEU A 260 -6.95 -43.08 22.84
N ASP A 261 -8.24 -43.35 22.61
CA ASP A 261 -8.73 -44.27 21.58
C ASP A 261 -8.39 -43.81 20.15
N LYS A 262 -8.55 -42.51 19.90
CA LYS A 262 -8.33 -41.87 18.58
C LYS A 262 -6.94 -41.28 18.45
N SER A 263 -6.18 -41.17 19.53
CA SER A 263 -4.95 -40.35 19.58
C SER A 263 -5.19 -38.88 19.19
N ALA A 264 -6.39 -38.36 19.47
CA ALA A 264 -6.79 -36.99 19.19
C ALA A 264 -6.48 -36.07 20.38
N PHE A 265 -6.26 -34.79 20.13
CA PHE A 265 -6.05 -33.82 21.20
C PHE A 265 -6.60 -32.43 20.89
N ALA A 266 -6.97 -31.71 21.94
CA ALA A 266 -7.32 -30.30 21.88
C ALA A 266 -6.59 -29.56 23.01
N ILE A 267 -5.89 -28.48 22.67
CA ILE A 267 -5.19 -27.61 23.63
C ILE A 267 -5.78 -26.21 23.51
N SER A 268 -6.14 -25.61 24.64
CA SER A 268 -6.59 -24.23 24.74
C SER A 268 -5.58 -23.41 25.52
N ILE A 269 -5.25 -22.23 24.98
CA ILE A 269 -4.24 -21.32 25.50
C ILE A 269 -4.86 -19.93 25.61
N ALA A 270 -4.70 -19.27 26.75
CA ALA A 270 -5.10 -17.88 26.92
C ALA A 270 -4.04 -17.10 27.70
N VAL A 271 -3.78 -15.88 27.28
CA VAL A 271 -2.95 -14.92 28.03
C VAL A 271 -3.49 -13.53 27.79
N ASP A 272 -3.49 -12.73 28.85
CA ASP A 272 -3.90 -11.33 28.83
C ASP A 272 -2.68 -10.45 29.09
N ASP A 273 -2.73 -9.20 28.62
CA ASP A 273 -1.70 -8.19 28.90
C ASP A 273 -0.26 -8.63 28.57
N ILE A 274 -0.05 -9.18 27.36
CA ILE A 274 1.28 -9.59 26.88
C ILE A 274 1.74 -8.78 25.67
N LEU A 275 3.03 -8.45 25.59
CA LEU A 275 3.58 -7.81 24.39
C LEU A 275 3.60 -8.80 23.22
N PHE A 276 3.17 -8.34 22.04
CA PHE A 276 3.20 -9.14 20.81
C PHE A 276 4.60 -9.70 20.50
N ARG A 277 5.65 -8.94 20.79
CA ARG A 277 7.04 -9.35 20.62
C ARG A 277 7.38 -10.58 21.48
N ASP A 278 6.94 -10.60 22.73
CA ASP A 278 7.26 -11.67 23.66
C ASP A 278 6.61 -12.97 23.20
N VAL A 279 5.35 -12.89 22.76
CA VAL A 279 4.63 -14.03 22.15
C VAL A 279 5.35 -14.52 20.90
N ALA A 280 5.77 -13.61 20.00
CA ALA A 280 6.50 -13.99 18.80
C ALA A 280 7.80 -14.75 19.14
N LEU A 281 8.49 -14.39 20.23
CA LEU A 281 9.70 -15.05 20.70
C LEU A 281 9.46 -16.40 21.39
N LEU A 282 8.21 -16.73 21.74
CA LEU A 282 7.82 -18.08 22.19
C LEU A 282 7.68 -19.07 21.01
N LEU A 283 7.57 -18.57 19.78
CA LEU A 283 7.38 -19.38 18.58
C LEU A 283 8.69 -19.75 17.90
N ALA A 284 8.65 -20.81 17.08
CA ALA A 284 9.80 -21.26 16.31
C ALA A 284 10.34 -20.17 15.34
N PRO A 285 11.67 -20.15 15.06
CA PRO A 285 12.33 -19.13 14.23
C PRO A 285 11.71 -18.85 12.87
N ASN A 286 11.17 -19.88 12.21
CA ASN A 286 10.50 -19.75 10.91
C ASN A 286 9.20 -18.93 10.97
N ILE A 287 8.58 -18.83 12.15
CA ILE A 287 7.38 -18.03 12.42
C ILE A 287 7.78 -16.69 13.04
N SER A 288 8.61 -16.72 14.08
CA SER A 288 8.98 -15.52 14.84
C SER A 288 9.68 -14.48 13.95
N SER A 289 10.57 -14.88 13.06
CA SER A 289 11.22 -13.98 12.09
C SER A 289 10.25 -13.26 11.15
N LYS A 290 9.09 -13.86 10.85
CA LYS A 290 8.02 -13.24 10.04
C LYS A 290 7.15 -12.31 10.88
N LEU A 291 6.75 -12.74 12.08
CA LEU A 291 5.93 -11.92 12.99
C LEU A 291 6.68 -10.67 13.47
N LEU A 292 7.97 -10.77 13.74
CA LEU A 292 8.81 -9.65 14.17
C LEU A 292 9.01 -8.54 13.12
N LYS A 293 8.53 -8.75 11.88
CA LYS A 293 8.42 -7.66 10.87
C LYS A 293 7.27 -6.70 11.18
N PHE A 294 6.36 -7.10 12.05
CA PHE A 294 5.25 -6.32 12.55
C PHE A 294 5.52 -5.93 14.01
N GLY A 295 5.10 -4.72 14.38
CA GLY A 295 5.22 -4.24 15.75
C GLY A 295 3.85 -3.89 16.30
N ILE A 296 3.58 -4.26 17.56
CA ILE A 296 2.44 -3.80 18.34
C ILE A 296 3.03 -3.30 19.66
N GLU A 297 2.93 -1.99 19.90
CA GLU A 297 3.71 -1.31 20.95
C GLU A 297 3.15 -1.54 22.37
N LYS A 298 1.82 -1.61 22.54
CA LYS A 298 1.19 -1.92 23.84
C LYS A 298 0.79 -3.41 23.94
N PRO A 299 0.61 -3.94 25.16
CA PRO A 299 0.15 -5.31 25.36
C PRO A 299 -1.18 -5.65 24.69
N ILE A 300 -1.39 -6.94 24.44
CA ILE A 300 -2.56 -7.52 23.76
C ILE A 300 -3.04 -8.77 24.49
N ASP A 301 -4.29 -9.15 24.25
CA ASP A 301 -4.85 -10.42 24.72
C ASP A 301 -4.80 -11.45 23.60
N ILE A 302 -4.50 -12.70 23.95
CA ILE A 302 -4.40 -13.81 22.99
C ILE A 302 -5.22 -15.00 23.46
N ARG A 303 -5.91 -15.63 22.52
CA ARG A 303 -6.62 -16.89 22.69
C ARG A 303 -6.20 -17.85 21.59
N GLY A 304 -5.76 -19.05 21.93
CA GLY A 304 -5.27 -20.05 20.98
C GLY A 304 -5.94 -21.40 21.20
N ASN A 305 -6.26 -22.10 20.12
CA ASN A 305 -6.69 -23.49 20.14
C ASN A 305 -5.88 -24.29 19.13
N ILE A 306 -5.35 -25.43 19.56
CA ILE A 306 -4.63 -26.39 18.73
C ILE A 306 -5.39 -27.71 18.80
N ILE A 307 -5.87 -28.21 17.67
CA ILE A 307 -6.78 -29.37 17.62
C ILE A 307 -6.24 -30.36 16.58
N ASP A 308 -6.04 -31.61 17.00
CA ASP A 308 -5.72 -32.75 16.14
C ASP A 308 -6.84 -33.79 16.30
N ASP A 309 -7.35 -34.28 15.17
CA ASP A 309 -8.43 -35.28 15.15
C ASP A 309 -7.92 -36.73 15.29
N GLY A 310 -6.60 -36.92 15.40
CA GLY A 310 -5.96 -38.22 15.56
C GLY A 310 -5.92 -39.06 14.29
N SER A 311 -6.54 -38.60 13.19
CA SER A 311 -6.64 -39.35 11.93
C SER A 311 -5.29 -39.46 11.20
N GLY A 312 -4.33 -38.60 11.53
CA GLY A 312 -3.07 -38.47 10.81
C GLY A 312 -3.21 -37.96 9.37
N LYS A 313 -4.42 -37.63 8.92
CA LYS A 313 -4.74 -37.27 7.52
C LYS A 313 -4.04 -36.00 7.05
N TYR A 314 -3.84 -35.02 7.94
CA TYR A 314 -3.47 -33.65 7.58
C TYR A 314 -2.04 -33.24 7.93
N GLY A 315 -1.25 -34.12 8.56
CA GLY A 315 0.16 -33.88 8.90
C GLY A 315 0.41 -32.87 10.04
N ASP A 316 -0.26 -31.70 9.99
CA ASP A 316 -0.23 -30.64 11.00
C ASP A 316 -1.61 -30.49 11.69
N PRO A 317 -1.67 -30.08 12.97
CA PRO A 317 -2.93 -29.84 13.67
C PRO A 317 -3.64 -28.57 13.17
N LEU A 318 -4.94 -28.49 13.40
CA LEU A 318 -5.73 -27.27 13.21
C LEU A 318 -5.34 -26.24 14.25
N ILE A 319 -4.89 -25.07 13.80
CA ILE A 319 -4.50 -23.96 14.67
C ILE A 319 -5.50 -22.84 14.47
N LYS A 320 -6.06 -22.34 15.58
CA LYS A 320 -6.88 -21.12 15.61
C LYS A 320 -6.32 -20.18 16.66
N VAL A 321 -6.01 -18.95 16.28
CA VAL A 321 -5.52 -17.90 17.20
C VAL A 321 -6.39 -16.67 17.05
N GLY A 322 -6.75 -16.04 18.16
CA GLY A 322 -7.40 -14.75 18.22
C GLY A 322 -6.54 -13.77 19.02
N ILE A 323 -6.49 -12.51 18.57
CA ILE A 323 -5.83 -11.42 19.29
C ILE A 323 -6.76 -10.22 19.42
N THR A 324 -6.68 -9.52 20.54
CA THR A 324 -7.45 -8.31 20.81
C THR A 324 -6.49 -7.12 20.90
N VAL A 325 -6.62 -6.15 19.99
CA VAL A 325 -5.77 -4.96 19.96
C VAL A 325 -6.61 -3.72 20.19
N ARG A 326 -6.24 -2.89 21.16
CA ARG A 326 -6.95 -1.66 21.54
C ARG A 326 -5.95 -0.51 21.74
N ASP A 327 -6.33 0.67 21.27
CA ASP A 327 -5.57 1.93 21.34
C ASP A 327 -4.05 1.74 21.19
N ASN A 328 -3.64 1.10 20.10
CA ASN A 328 -2.26 0.67 19.92
C ASN A 328 -1.57 1.40 18.77
N VAL A 329 -0.24 1.29 18.71
CA VAL A 329 0.54 1.68 17.53
C VAL A 329 1.03 0.40 16.86
N VAL A 330 0.57 0.18 15.63
CA VAL A 330 0.91 -0.99 14.85
C VAL A 330 1.85 -0.60 13.72
N SER A 331 3.06 -1.13 13.78
CA SER A 331 4.09 -0.93 12.74
C SER A 331 3.97 -2.03 11.69
N ILE A 332 3.83 -1.63 10.43
CA ILE A 332 3.79 -2.49 9.25
C ILE A 332 4.90 -2.07 8.28
N PRO A 333 5.33 -2.92 7.32
CA PRO A 333 6.37 -2.54 6.34
C PRO A 333 6.06 -1.27 5.53
N ALA A 334 4.77 -0.94 5.35
CA ALA A 334 4.32 0.26 4.65
C ALA A 334 4.31 1.54 5.50
N GLY A 335 4.35 1.44 6.84
CA GLY A 335 4.26 2.61 7.73
C GLY A 335 3.74 2.26 9.13
N LYS A 336 3.20 3.25 9.84
CA LYS A 336 2.61 3.07 11.17
C LYS A 336 1.12 3.39 11.15
N LEU A 337 0.34 2.53 11.81
CA LEU A 337 -1.06 2.73 12.15
C LEU A 337 -1.12 3.18 13.62
N THR A 338 -1.64 4.37 13.88
CA THR A 338 -1.77 4.92 15.24
C THR A 338 -3.22 4.84 15.72
N ALA A 339 -3.46 4.85 17.03
CA ALA A 339 -4.80 4.67 17.62
C ALA A 339 -5.53 3.45 17.02
N CYS A 340 -4.79 2.35 16.85
CA CYS A 340 -5.20 1.15 16.15
C CYS A 340 -6.02 0.25 17.09
N ASN A 341 -7.20 -0.16 16.62
CA ASN A 341 -8.09 -1.10 17.30
C ASN A 341 -8.55 -2.15 16.30
N PHE A 342 -8.49 -3.42 16.65
CA PHE A 342 -9.08 -4.52 15.88
C PHE A 342 -9.17 -5.82 16.68
N ASP A 343 -10.01 -6.73 16.21
CA ASP A 343 -10.00 -8.13 16.64
C ASP A 343 -9.37 -8.98 15.53
N GLY A 344 -8.20 -9.55 15.80
CA GLY A 344 -7.44 -10.34 14.84
C GLY A 344 -7.71 -11.82 15.02
N SER A 345 -7.69 -12.58 13.93
CA SER A 345 -7.72 -14.04 13.98
C SER A 345 -6.83 -14.66 12.92
N PHE A 346 -6.30 -15.85 13.23
CA PHE A 346 -5.56 -16.71 12.32
C PHE A 346 -6.14 -18.12 12.36
N THR A 347 -6.25 -18.75 11.20
CA THR A 347 -6.50 -20.19 11.05
C THR A 347 -5.65 -20.75 9.91
N ASN A 348 -5.16 -21.98 10.05
CA ASN A 348 -4.55 -22.74 8.95
C ASN A 348 -5.56 -23.61 8.17
N ARG A 349 -6.86 -23.42 8.44
CA ARG A 349 -7.98 -24.00 7.69
C ARG A 349 -9.17 -23.05 7.74
N ASP A 350 -9.31 -22.21 6.72
CA ASP A 350 -10.42 -21.25 6.60
C ASP A 350 -11.68 -21.93 6.06
N THR A 351 -11.53 -22.75 5.02
CA THR A 351 -12.64 -23.54 4.45
C THR A 351 -12.76 -24.88 5.16
N VAL A 352 -13.93 -25.14 5.76
CA VAL A 352 -14.24 -26.41 6.43
C VAL A 352 -14.15 -27.57 5.44
N GLY A 353 -13.50 -28.67 5.85
CA GLY A 353 -13.27 -29.84 4.99
C GLY A 353 -12.08 -29.72 4.03
N GLY A 354 -11.53 -28.50 3.84
CA GLY A 354 -10.31 -28.27 3.09
C GLY A 354 -9.05 -28.81 3.80
N ILE A 355 -7.91 -28.78 3.09
CA ILE A 355 -6.61 -29.14 3.65
C ILE A 355 -6.22 -28.21 4.80
N ILE A 356 -5.46 -28.72 5.77
CA ILE A 356 -4.81 -27.90 6.80
C ILE A 356 -3.45 -27.49 6.23
N GLY A 357 -3.15 -26.20 6.21
CA GLY A 357 -1.88 -25.69 5.72
C GLY A 357 -1.96 -24.26 5.16
N ASP A 358 -0.83 -23.79 4.64
CA ASP A 358 -0.69 -22.41 4.15
C ASP A 358 -1.68 -22.08 3.02
N GLU A 359 -2.02 -23.02 2.15
CA GLU A 359 -2.93 -22.79 1.02
C GLU A 359 -4.39 -22.49 1.43
N ASN A 360 -4.82 -23.00 2.58
CA ASN A 360 -6.16 -22.79 3.14
C ASN A 360 -6.09 -21.98 4.44
N SER A 361 -5.04 -21.18 4.63
CA SER A 361 -4.90 -20.33 5.80
C SER A 361 -5.56 -18.96 5.59
N ALA A 362 -5.97 -18.33 6.69
CA ALA A 362 -6.53 -16.99 6.69
C ALA A 362 -6.08 -16.21 7.93
N ILE A 363 -5.77 -14.93 7.74
CA ILE A 363 -5.62 -13.93 8.78
C ILE A 363 -6.71 -12.88 8.58
N LYS A 364 -7.55 -12.65 9.59
CA LYS A 364 -8.67 -11.72 9.51
C LYS A 364 -8.56 -10.66 10.60
N PHE A 365 -8.78 -9.41 10.25
CA PHE A 365 -8.82 -8.27 11.17
C PHE A 365 -10.22 -7.66 11.10
N HIS A 366 -10.99 -7.81 12.17
CA HIS A 366 -12.35 -7.32 12.27
C HIS A 366 -12.40 -5.97 12.97
N LYS A 367 -13.32 -5.11 12.50
CA LYS A 367 -13.57 -3.77 13.06
C LYS A 367 -12.28 -2.92 13.18
N LEU A 368 -11.40 -3.05 12.19
CA LEU A 368 -10.13 -2.35 12.17
C LEU A 368 -10.37 -0.84 12.03
N THR A 369 -9.99 -0.11 13.07
CA THR A 369 -9.97 1.35 13.07
C THR A 369 -8.57 1.83 13.42
N ALA A 370 -8.06 2.82 12.71
CA ALA A 370 -6.75 3.39 12.97
C ALA A 370 -6.64 4.79 12.36
N LYS A 371 -5.51 5.47 12.61
CA LYS A 371 -5.07 6.63 11.83
C LYS A 371 -3.81 6.25 11.05
N TYR A 372 -3.86 6.41 9.73
CA TYR A 372 -2.72 6.25 8.83
C TYR A 372 -2.36 7.60 8.23
N PHE A 373 -1.15 8.09 8.49
CA PHE A 373 -0.74 9.47 8.18
C PHE A 373 -1.77 10.53 8.61
N ASN A 374 -2.29 10.42 9.83
CA ASN A 374 -3.34 11.27 10.42
C ASN A 374 -4.73 11.19 9.76
N ALA A 375 -4.92 10.39 8.70
CA ALA A 375 -6.23 10.09 8.16
C ALA A 375 -6.87 8.91 8.92
N PRO A 376 -8.07 9.06 9.51
CA PRO A 376 -8.78 7.99 10.20
C PRO A 376 -9.28 6.97 9.19
N LEU A 377 -8.93 5.70 9.31
CA LEU A 377 -9.43 4.62 8.47
C LEU A 377 -10.31 3.68 9.29
N LYS A 378 -11.33 3.14 8.62
CA LYS A 378 -12.21 2.11 9.14
C LYS A 378 -12.37 1.00 8.09
N ILE A 379 -12.16 -0.23 8.54
CA ILE A 379 -12.30 -1.44 7.75
C ILE A 379 -13.08 -2.46 8.57
N ASP A 380 -14.26 -2.87 8.11
CA ASP A 380 -15.09 -3.82 8.86
C ASP A 380 -14.45 -5.21 8.93
N THR A 381 -13.84 -5.67 7.84
CA THR A 381 -13.01 -6.87 7.79
C THR A 381 -11.91 -6.73 6.74
N PHE A 382 -10.66 -6.87 7.17
CA PHE A 382 -9.49 -7.01 6.31
C PHE A 382 -9.01 -8.46 6.39
N THR A 383 -8.76 -9.07 5.24
CA THR A 383 -8.46 -10.50 5.15
C THR A 383 -7.20 -10.73 4.33
N VAL A 384 -6.30 -11.57 4.85
CA VAL A 384 -5.16 -12.13 4.11
C VAL A 384 -5.35 -13.63 4.05
N ASN A 385 -5.63 -14.15 2.85
CA ASN A 385 -5.84 -15.58 2.63
C ASN A 385 -4.67 -16.21 1.90
N ASN A 386 -4.54 -17.54 2.04
CA ASN A 386 -3.57 -18.36 1.33
C ASN A 386 -2.13 -17.90 1.56
N LEU A 387 -1.54 -18.16 2.73
CA LEU A 387 -0.16 -17.77 3.03
C LEU A 387 0.91 -18.38 2.08
N SER A 388 0.56 -19.37 1.25
CA SER A 388 1.41 -19.86 0.15
C SER A 388 1.48 -18.86 -1.02
N ARG A 389 0.35 -18.22 -1.35
CA ARG A 389 0.23 -17.10 -2.30
C ARG A 389 -0.71 -16.03 -1.73
N PRO A 390 -0.21 -15.16 -0.83
CA PRO A 390 -1.09 -14.36 0.01
C PRO A 390 -1.82 -13.27 -0.76
N ILE A 391 -3.15 -13.23 -0.59
CA ILE A 391 -4.02 -12.21 -1.20
C ILE A 391 -4.68 -11.42 -0.08
N ALA A 392 -4.50 -10.11 -0.12
CA ALA A 392 -5.12 -9.15 0.78
C ALA A 392 -6.41 -8.58 0.20
N THR A 393 -7.46 -8.51 0.99
CA THR A 393 -8.74 -7.90 0.60
C THR A 393 -9.34 -7.08 1.74
N GLY A 394 -10.00 -5.98 1.42
CA GLY A 394 -10.74 -5.21 2.41
C GLY A 394 -11.42 -3.96 1.84
N LEU A 395 -12.52 -3.56 2.46
CA LEU A 395 -13.20 -2.30 2.19
C LEU A 395 -12.71 -1.23 3.17
N VAL A 396 -11.99 -0.23 2.64
CA VAL A 396 -11.49 0.92 3.38
C VAL A 396 -12.50 2.05 3.27
N THR A 397 -12.92 2.56 4.42
CA THR A 397 -13.74 3.78 4.52
C THR A 397 -13.02 4.82 5.37
N SER A 398 -13.12 6.09 5.00
CA SER A 398 -12.44 7.17 5.71
C SER A 398 -13.01 8.52 5.32
N GLN A 399 -13.16 9.42 6.29
CA GLN A 399 -13.56 10.81 6.06
C GLN A 399 -12.61 11.73 6.82
N PHE A 400 -12.02 12.72 6.13
CA PHE A 400 -11.02 13.61 6.74
C PHE A 400 -10.84 14.94 6.00
N PRO A 401 -10.28 15.95 6.69
CA PRO A 401 -9.80 17.17 6.04
C PRO A 401 -8.64 16.89 5.07
N LEU A 402 -8.72 17.41 3.84
CA LEU A 402 -7.70 17.19 2.81
C LEU A 402 -6.30 17.62 3.22
N SER A 403 -6.18 18.61 4.11
CA SER A 403 -4.90 19.05 4.68
C SER A 403 -4.11 17.92 5.35
N ASN A 404 -4.77 16.85 5.79
CA ASN A 404 -4.09 15.67 6.35
C ASN A 404 -3.19 14.99 5.30
N LEU A 405 -3.54 15.08 4.02
CA LEU A 405 -2.76 14.49 2.93
C LEU A 405 -1.43 15.19 2.69
N ASN A 406 -1.25 16.44 3.15
CA ASN A 406 0.05 17.12 3.05
C ASN A 406 1.15 16.35 3.80
N ASN A 407 0.78 15.60 4.85
CA ASN A 407 1.71 14.78 5.63
C ASN A 407 1.98 13.38 5.05
N SER A 408 1.14 12.94 4.09
CA SER A 408 1.11 11.58 3.53
C SER A 408 1.55 11.51 2.07
N LEU A 409 1.13 12.47 1.25
CA LEU A 409 1.29 12.44 -0.21
C LEU A 409 2.60 13.03 -0.71
N GLY A 410 3.48 13.55 0.16
CA GLY A 410 4.70 14.25 -0.26
C GLY A 410 4.36 15.44 -1.16
N THR A 411 4.37 16.65 -0.60
CA THR A 411 3.87 17.91 -1.22
C THR A 411 4.66 18.39 -2.45
N ASN A 412 5.06 17.50 -3.36
CA ASN A 412 5.85 17.84 -4.54
C ASN A 412 4.97 18.50 -5.61
N ASP A 413 3.77 17.98 -5.80
CA ASP A 413 2.86 18.45 -6.85
C ASP A 413 1.65 19.22 -6.33
N PHE A 414 1.14 18.84 -5.15
CA PHE A 414 -0.07 19.42 -4.60
C PHE A 414 0.14 19.85 -3.14
N GLU A 415 -0.49 20.96 -2.80
CA GLU A 415 -0.68 21.42 -1.43
C GLU A 415 -2.18 21.67 -1.22
N PHE A 416 -2.72 21.07 -0.17
CA PHE A 416 -4.15 21.15 0.19
C PHE A 416 -4.32 22.10 1.39
N LYS A 417 -5.01 23.22 1.20
CA LYS A 417 -5.25 24.19 2.28
C LYS A 417 -6.56 23.95 3.01
N ASN A 418 -7.61 23.56 2.28
CA ASN A 418 -8.94 23.31 2.81
C ASN A 418 -9.67 22.22 2.01
N GLY A 419 -10.81 21.78 2.53
CA GLY A 419 -11.71 20.81 1.92
C GLY A 419 -11.75 19.47 2.65
N THR A 420 -12.68 18.62 2.25
CA THR A 420 -12.91 17.31 2.85
C THR A 420 -12.82 16.22 1.80
N ALA A 421 -12.29 15.06 2.19
CA ALA A 421 -12.35 13.82 1.44
C ALA A 421 -13.20 12.80 2.18
N ASP A 422 -14.06 12.11 1.45
CA ASP A 422 -14.80 10.94 1.86
C ASP A 422 -14.48 9.81 0.88
N LEU A 423 -13.90 8.71 1.37
CA LEU A 423 -13.50 7.58 0.54
C LEU A 423 -14.18 6.29 0.99
N ARG A 424 -14.54 5.49 0.00
CA ARG A 424 -15.03 4.12 0.15
C ARG A 424 -14.40 3.27 -0.96
N LEU A 425 -13.32 2.58 -0.62
CA LEU A 425 -12.48 1.86 -1.57
C LEU A 425 -12.34 0.39 -1.16
N TYR A 426 -12.81 -0.52 -2.01
CA TYR A 426 -12.48 -1.93 -1.93
C TYR A 426 -11.14 -2.18 -2.61
N CYS A 427 -10.20 -2.76 -1.87
CA CYS A 427 -8.86 -3.06 -2.33
C CYS A 427 -8.64 -4.57 -2.36
N GLN A 428 -8.03 -5.07 -3.43
CA GLN A 428 -7.53 -6.43 -3.54
C GLN A 428 -6.10 -6.39 -4.07
N ALA A 429 -5.17 -7.07 -3.39
CA ALA A 429 -3.76 -7.06 -3.80
C ALA A 429 -3.07 -8.38 -3.43
N ASP A 430 -2.17 -8.84 -4.30
CA ASP A 430 -1.21 -9.87 -3.93
C ASP A 430 -0.20 -9.28 -2.92
N ILE A 431 0.31 -10.13 -2.03
CA ILE A 431 1.38 -9.76 -1.10
C ILE A 431 2.65 -10.50 -1.48
N ASP A 432 3.68 -9.75 -1.87
CA ASP A 432 5.04 -10.26 -2.04
C ASP A 432 5.99 -9.55 -1.05
N ASN A 433 6.82 -10.34 -0.37
CA ASN A 433 7.72 -9.88 0.71
C ASN A 433 7.06 -8.85 1.65
N PHE A 434 5.84 -9.13 2.10
CA PHE A 434 5.07 -8.30 3.05
C PHE A 434 4.70 -6.90 2.50
N ARG A 435 4.67 -6.73 1.17
CA ARG A 435 4.23 -5.53 0.48
C ARG A 435 3.16 -5.86 -0.55
N PHE A 436 2.21 -4.96 -0.75
CA PHE A 436 1.20 -5.11 -1.80
C PHE A 436 1.86 -4.96 -3.18
N THR A 437 1.51 -5.86 -4.10
CA THR A 437 1.90 -5.79 -5.50
C THR A 437 0.67 -5.53 -6.36
N LYS A 438 0.74 -4.48 -7.19
CA LYS A 438 -0.32 -4.09 -8.16
C LYS A 438 -1.74 -4.13 -7.58
N PRO A 439 -2.04 -3.32 -6.53
CA PRO A 439 -3.35 -3.32 -5.91
C PRO A 439 -4.44 -2.93 -6.92
N VAL A 440 -5.49 -3.73 -6.99
CA VAL A 440 -6.73 -3.41 -7.69
C VAL A 440 -7.64 -2.69 -6.72
N VAL A 441 -8.11 -1.51 -7.12
CA VAL A 441 -8.96 -0.65 -6.29
C VAL A 441 -10.29 -0.43 -7.01
N SER A 442 -11.39 -0.48 -6.27
CA SER A 442 -12.73 -0.17 -6.77
C SER A 442 -13.51 0.62 -5.73
N GLY A 443 -14.37 1.54 -6.18
CA GLY A 443 -15.15 2.40 -5.29
C GLY A 443 -15.00 3.89 -5.62
N GLU A 444 -15.33 4.75 -4.67
CA GLU A 444 -15.43 6.20 -4.89
C GLU A 444 -14.63 7.01 -3.87
N ILE A 445 -14.13 8.15 -4.32
CA ILE A 445 -13.57 9.22 -3.49
C ILE A 445 -14.32 10.51 -3.84
N LYS A 446 -15.00 11.08 -2.85
CA LYS A 446 -15.68 12.37 -2.94
C LYS A 446 -14.82 13.43 -2.27
N ILE A 447 -14.51 14.47 -3.02
CA ILE A 447 -13.82 15.65 -2.55
C ILE A 447 -14.80 16.82 -2.59
N ALA A 448 -14.91 17.56 -1.51
CA ALA A 448 -15.79 18.73 -1.39
C ALA A 448 -15.04 19.95 -0.86
N ASP A 449 -15.38 21.11 -1.44
CA ASP A 449 -14.88 22.45 -1.08
C ASP A 449 -13.36 22.54 -0.94
N ALA A 450 -12.64 21.93 -1.88
CA ALA A 450 -11.19 21.84 -1.83
C ALA A 450 -10.50 23.10 -2.34
N ASP A 451 -9.49 23.52 -1.57
CA ASP A 451 -8.50 24.53 -1.94
C ASP A 451 -7.18 23.81 -2.21
N ILE A 452 -6.79 23.78 -3.50
CA ILE A 452 -5.69 22.98 -4.03
C ILE A 452 -4.72 23.90 -4.76
N LEU A 453 -3.47 23.92 -4.32
CA LEU A 453 -2.37 24.51 -5.07
C LEU A 453 -1.64 23.42 -5.85
N TYR A 454 -1.71 23.47 -7.18
CA TYR A 454 -0.87 22.68 -8.06
C TYR A 454 0.48 23.40 -8.25
N ILE A 455 1.46 22.97 -7.47
CA ILE A 455 2.77 23.59 -7.30
C ILE A 455 3.55 23.71 -8.62
N PRO A 456 3.63 22.68 -9.49
CA PRO A 456 4.53 22.70 -10.64
C PRO A 456 4.21 23.76 -11.69
N ARG A 457 2.98 24.28 -11.71
CA ARG A 457 2.54 25.39 -12.57
C ARG A 457 1.93 26.55 -11.78
N ASN A 458 2.07 26.55 -10.46
CA ASN A 458 1.50 27.54 -9.54
C ASN A 458 0.02 27.85 -9.82
N LEU A 459 -0.79 26.80 -10.02
CA LEU A 459 -2.22 26.94 -10.29
C LEU A 459 -2.99 26.75 -8.99
N HIS A 460 -3.78 27.76 -8.62
CA HIS A 460 -4.61 27.71 -7.42
C HIS A 460 -6.07 27.43 -7.79
N LEU A 461 -6.53 26.24 -7.43
CA LEU A 461 -7.89 25.76 -7.68
C LEU A 461 -8.69 25.87 -6.38
N VAL A 462 -9.76 26.65 -6.39
CA VAL A 462 -10.62 26.88 -5.22
C VAL A 462 -12.03 26.36 -5.47
N LYS A 463 -12.79 26.15 -4.39
CA LYS A 463 -14.17 25.61 -4.41
C LYS A 463 -14.26 24.33 -5.25
N SER A 464 -13.23 23.48 -5.14
CA SER A 464 -13.09 22.30 -5.98
C SER A 464 -13.92 21.16 -5.41
N ALA A 465 -14.72 20.52 -6.25
CA ALA A 465 -15.50 19.34 -5.90
C ALA A 465 -15.23 18.27 -6.96
N LEU A 466 -14.86 17.06 -6.54
CA LEU A 466 -14.51 15.96 -7.44
C LEU A 466 -15.14 14.66 -6.95
N ASN A 467 -15.77 13.91 -7.84
CA ASN A 467 -16.17 12.54 -7.57
C ASN A 467 -15.33 11.59 -8.44
N ILE A 468 -14.32 10.97 -7.82
CA ILE A 468 -13.36 10.08 -8.46
C ILE A 468 -13.84 8.65 -8.25
N ASN A 469 -14.05 7.92 -9.35
CA ASN A 469 -14.56 6.56 -9.34
C ASN A 469 -13.51 5.62 -9.91
N PHE A 470 -13.17 4.60 -9.14
CA PHE A 470 -12.32 3.49 -9.54
C PHE A 470 -13.21 2.29 -9.87
N ASN A 471 -13.09 1.77 -11.09
CA ASN A 471 -13.77 0.56 -11.50
C ASN A 471 -12.74 -0.44 -12.04
N GLN A 472 -12.21 -1.25 -11.14
CA GLN A 472 -11.14 -2.22 -11.40
C GLN A 472 -9.92 -1.54 -12.04
N ASN A 473 -9.79 -1.64 -13.36
CA ASN A 473 -8.69 -1.08 -14.10
C ASN A 473 -8.93 0.37 -14.55
N ASN A 474 -10.15 0.88 -14.51
CA ASN A 474 -10.50 2.20 -15.04
C ASN A 474 -10.65 3.25 -13.94
N LEU A 475 -10.34 4.51 -14.26
CA LEU A 475 -10.58 5.67 -13.41
C LEU A 475 -11.46 6.67 -14.16
N SER A 476 -12.48 7.21 -13.49
CA SER A 476 -13.29 8.29 -14.04
C SER A 476 -13.56 9.38 -13.01
N ILE A 477 -13.69 10.62 -13.48
CA ILE A 477 -14.19 11.75 -12.69
C ILE A 477 -15.51 12.18 -13.30
N ARG A 478 -16.54 12.26 -12.47
CA ARG A 478 -17.90 12.66 -12.89
C ARG A 478 -18.32 13.90 -12.12
N ASN A 479 -18.91 14.85 -12.84
CA ASN A 479 -19.45 16.09 -12.28
C ASN A 479 -18.43 16.85 -11.44
N GLY A 480 -17.16 16.83 -11.85
CA GLY A 480 -16.12 17.63 -11.20
C GLY A 480 -16.37 19.11 -11.44
N ARG A 481 -16.01 19.96 -10.48
CA ARG A 481 -16.03 21.41 -10.61
C ARG A 481 -14.80 21.99 -9.93
N PHE A 482 -14.20 23.02 -10.52
CA PHE A 482 -13.23 23.88 -9.83
C PHE A 482 -13.29 25.30 -10.36
N GLN A 483 -12.80 26.23 -9.55
CA GLN A 483 -12.61 27.61 -9.92
C GLN A 483 -11.11 27.92 -10.00
N LEU A 484 -10.64 28.40 -11.15
CA LEU A 484 -9.30 28.94 -11.34
C LEU A 484 -9.44 30.45 -11.56
N GLY A 485 -9.00 31.26 -10.61
CA GLY A 485 -9.21 32.71 -10.66
C GLY A 485 -10.69 33.08 -10.79
N LYS A 486 -11.09 33.63 -11.94
CA LYS A 486 -12.48 33.99 -12.26
C LYS A 486 -13.17 32.98 -13.19
N SER A 487 -12.46 31.95 -13.63
CA SER A 487 -13.00 30.90 -14.49
C SER A 487 -13.57 29.76 -13.67
N GLU A 488 -14.82 29.41 -13.93
CA GLU A 488 -15.46 28.22 -13.37
C GLU A 488 -15.51 27.11 -14.43
N LEU A 489 -15.04 25.92 -14.09
CA LEU A 489 -14.97 24.78 -15.00
C LEU A 489 -15.69 23.59 -14.40
N ASN A 490 -16.60 23.01 -15.18
CA ASN A 490 -17.12 21.66 -14.91
C ASN A 490 -16.34 20.66 -15.74
N VAL A 491 -15.99 19.53 -15.15
CA VAL A 491 -15.02 18.58 -15.68
C VAL A 491 -15.51 17.16 -15.54
N ASN A 492 -15.46 16.42 -16.64
CA ASN A 492 -15.58 14.97 -16.67
C ASN A 492 -14.28 14.38 -17.23
N CYS A 493 -13.80 13.31 -16.62
CA CYS A 493 -12.55 12.66 -17.00
C CYS A 493 -12.76 11.14 -17.13
N ASP A 494 -12.13 10.53 -18.12
CA ASP A 494 -12.10 9.08 -18.34
C ASP A 494 -10.69 8.61 -18.64
N ILE A 495 -10.20 7.63 -17.87
CA ILE A 495 -8.90 6.99 -18.03
C ILE A 495 -9.11 5.47 -18.04
N ALA A 496 -8.94 4.87 -19.21
CA ALA A 496 -9.00 3.41 -19.35
C ALA A 496 -7.69 2.77 -18.87
N ASN A 497 -7.80 1.58 -18.29
CA ASN A 497 -6.65 0.76 -17.88
C ASN A 497 -5.63 1.46 -16.94
N PHE A 498 -6.09 2.47 -16.19
CA PHE A 498 -5.34 3.23 -15.20
C PHE A 498 -4.55 2.33 -14.22
N ALA A 499 -5.20 1.35 -13.56
CA ALA A 499 -4.54 0.56 -12.51
C ALA A 499 -3.32 -0.22 -13.03
N ASN A 500 -3.39 -0.73 -14.27
CA ASN A 500 -2.28 -1.46 -14.88
C ASN A 500 -1.16 -0.52 -15.33
N LEU A 501 -1.52 0.60 -15.98
CA LEU A 501 -0.56 1.53 -16.57
C LEU A 501 0.13 2.42 -15.52
N TYR A 502 -0.55 2.76 -14.42
CA TYR A 502 -0.03 3.58 -13.34
C TYR A 502 1.31 3.06 -12.79
N TYR A 503 1.44 1.74 -12.65
CA TYR A 503 2.65 1.10 -12.11
C TYR A 503 3.65 0.62 -13.18
N THR A 504 3.24 0.48 -14.45
CA THR A 504 4.05 -0.23 -15.48
C THR A 504 4.47 0.63 -16.67
N ALA A 505 3.59 1.51 -17.15
CA ALA A 505 3.81 2.28 -18.37
C ALA A 505 2.99 3.60 -18.34
N PRO A 506 3.33 4.56 -17.46
CA PRO A 506 2.58 5.81 -17.31
C PRO A 506 2.44 6.62 -18.61
N GLU A 507 3.40 6.51 -19.53
CA GLU A 507 3.42 7.18 -20.84
C GLU A 507 2.32 6.70 -21.80
N LYS A 508 1.73 5.52 -21.53
CA LYS A 508 0.61 4.95 -22.29
C LYS A 508 -0.75 5.37 -21.73
N ILE A 509 -0.78 6.10 -20.62
CA ILE A 509 -2.03 6.60 -20.04
C ILE A 509 -2.60 7.68 -20.95
N LEU A 510 -3.84 7.46 -21.40
CA LEU A 510 -4.62 8.45 -22.15
C LEU A 510 -5.74 9.02 -21.27
N VAL A 511 -5.63 10.30 -20.96
CA VAL A 511 -6.61 11.06 -20.18
C VAL A 511 -7.59 11.73 -21.14
N ASN A 512 -8.87 11.34 -21.09
CA ASN A 512 -9.92 11.98 -21.88
C ASN A 512 -10.70 12.95 -21.01
N LEU A 513 -10.50 14.25 -21.23
CA LEU A 513 -11.08 15.33 -20.45
C LEU A 513 -12.16 16.06 -21.26
N LYS A 514 -13.35 16.18 -20.68
CA LYS A 514 -14.43 17.02 -21.19
C LYS A 514 -14.66 18.15 -20.21
N MET A 515 -14.47 19.38 -20.65
CA MET A 515 -14.63 20.58 -19.85
C MET A 515 -15.69 21.50 -20.42
N ASN A 516 -16.50 22.09 -19.56
CA ASN A 516 -17.38 23.18 -19.94
C ASN A 516 -17.25 24.36 -18.97
N SER A 517 -17.48 25.57 -19.47
CA SER A 517 -17.45 26.78 -18.66
C SER A 517 -18.45 27.83 -19.17
N PRO A 518 -19.19 28.51 -18.28
CA PRO A 518 -19.98 29.67 -18.68
C PRO A 518 -19.07 30.84 -19.12
N GLN A 519 -17.90 30.99 -18.48
CA GLN A 519 -16.97 32.05 -18.80
C GLN A 519 -15.53 31.64 -18.46
N LEU A 520 -14.63 31.78 -19.44
CA LEU A 520 -13.22 31.41 -19.31
C LEU A 520 -12.31 32.62 -19.58
N TYR A 521 -11.41 32.92 -18.66
CA TYR A 521 -10.34 33.90 -18.84
C TYR A 521 -9.07 33.19 -19.27
N LEU A 522 -8.70 33.33 -20.55
CA LEU A 522 -7.60 32.57 -21.16
C LEU A 522 -6.23 32.89 -20.53
N LYS A 523 -6.08 34.08 -19.94
CA LYS A 523 -4.85 34.51 -19.25
C LYS A 523 -4.49 33.61 -18.07
N GLU A 524 -5.48 32.99 -17.42
CA GLU A 524 -5.29 32.12 -16.25
C GLU A 524 -4.61 30.79 -16.63
N PHE A 525 -4.60 30.43 -17.91
CA PHE A 525 -4.00 29.20 -18.43
C PHE A 525 -2.61 29.41 -19.04
N LEU A 526 -2.10 30.65 -19.08
CA LEU A 526 -0.73 30.92 -19.54
C LEU A 526 0.37 30.16 -18.78
N PRO A 527 0.23 29.81 -17.48
CA PRO A 527 1.21 28.95 -16.82
C PRO A 527 1.42 27.60 -17.52
N PHE A 528 0.48 27.15 -18.37
CA PHE A 528 0.69 25.95 -19.16
C PHE A 528 1.75 26.07 -20.25
N LEU A 529 2.15 27.29 -20.62
CA LEU A 529 3.20 27.55 -21.58
C LEU A 529 4.60 27.37 -20.96
N GLY A 530 4.74 27.45 -19.64
CA GLY A 530 6.02 27.26 -18.96
C GLY A 530 6.40 25.79 -18.75
N PRO A 531 7.70 25.52 -18.52
CA PRO A 531 8.14 24.20 -18.08
C PRO A 531 7.55 23.86 -16.69
N ARG A 532 7.43 22.56 -16.41
CA ARG A 532 6.97 22.08 -15.11
C ARG A 532 8.08 22.25 -14.07
N ASN A 533 7.85 23.05 -13.04
CA ASN A 533 8.82 23.28 -11.96
C ASN A 533 8.60 22.29 -10.82
N ALA A 534 9.07 21.05 -10.95
CA ALA A 534 9.00 20.07 -9.88
C ALA A 534 10.06 20.38 -8.80
N LYS A 535 9.65 20.57 -7.54
CA LYS A 535 10.59 20.68 -6.41
C LYS A 535 11.34 19.35 -6.25
N LYS A 536 12.63 19.32 -6.58
CA LYS A 536 13.52 18.20 -6.25
C LYS A 536 13.93 18.30 -4.78
N THR A 537 13.22 17.65 -3.86
CA THR A 537 13.68 17.50 -2.47
C THR A 537 14.57 16.27 -2.31
N LYS A 538 15.60 16.38 -1.45
CA LYS A 538 16.53 15.29 -1.11
C LYS A 538 15.78 14.11 -0.46
N SER A 539 16.14 12.91 -0.88
CA SER A 539 15.57 11.60 -0.54
C SER A 539 15.67 11.27 0.95
N SER A 540 14.54 10.93 1.59
CA SER A 540 14.51 10.19 2.85
C SER A 540 13.09 9.63 3.14
N GLY A 541 12.85 8.35 2.81
CA GLY A 541 11.74 7.54 3.35
C GLY A 541 10.64 7.04 2.38
N ASN A 542 9.91 5.98 2.80
CA ASN A 542 8.79 5.33 2.07
C ASN A 542 7.64 6.29 1.66
N LYS A 543 7.51 7.46 2.33
CA LYS A 543 6.47 8.47 2.04
C LYS A 543 6.57 9.07 0.61
N GLN A 544 7.74 8.98 -0.05
CA GLN A 544 7.96 9.58 -1.37
C GLN A 544 7.70 8.64 -2.56
N VAL A 545 7.38 7.35 -2.35
CA VAL A 545 7.16 6.42 -3.48
C VAL A 545 5.85 6.73 -4.19
N VAL A 546 4.75 6.83 -3.45
CA VAL A 546 3.41 7.14 -4.00
C VAL A 546 3.39 8.53 -4.65
N SER A 547 4.05 9.52 -4.02
CA SER A 547 4.13 10.88 -4.55
C SER A 547 4.87 10.92 -5.88
N LYS A 548 5.99 10.20 -6.00
CA LYS A 548 6.81 10.14 -7.21
C LYS A 548 6.10 9.43 -8.35
N GLU A 549 5.37 8.35 -8.06
CA GLU A 549 4.55 7.65 -9.06
C GLU A 549 3.45 8.55 -9.63
N LEU A 550 2.72 9.26 -8.77
CA LEU A 550 1.70 10.22 -9.23
C LEU A 550 2.33 11.35 -10.05
N SER A 551 3.47 11.89 -9.62
CA SER A 551 4.21 12.90 -10.40
C SER A 551 4.57 12.40 -11.80
N ASN A 552 5.11 11.18 -11.90
CA ASN A 552 5.46 10.55 -13.17
C ASN A 552 4.23 10.39 -14.08
N VAL A 553 3.09 9.96 -13.54
CA VAL A 553 1.84 9.83 -14.31
C VAL A 553 1.37 11.18 -14.85
N LEU A 554 1.40 12.22 -14.01
CA LEU A 554 1.01 13.57 -14.44
C LEU A 554 1.98 14.18 -15.47
N GLU A 555 3.24 13.74 -15.51
CA GLU A 555 4.25 14.23 -16.46
C GLU A 555 4.23 13.47 -17.79
N LEU A 556 4.08 12.15 -17.75
CA LEU A 556 4.22 11.28 -18.92
C LEU A 556 2.90 10.99 -19.64
N SER A 557 1.76 11.17 -18.97
CA SER A 557 0.45 10.89 -19.57
C SER A 557 0.12 11.80 -20.74
N GLN A 558 -0.66 11.27 -21.68
CA GLN A 558 -1.22 11.98 -22.81
C GLN A 558 -2.62 12.47 -22.46
N MET A 559 -3.00 13.66 -22.89
CA MET A 559 -4.34 14.21 -22.61
C MET A 559 -5.05 14.65 -23.87
N ASN A 560 -6.32 14.25 -24.01
CA ASN A 560 -7.25 14.78 -24.99
C ASN A 560 -8.30 15.62 -24.27
N ILE A 561 -8.44 16.88 -24.66
CA ILE A 561 -9.27 17.86 -24.00
C ILE A 561 -10.31 18.37 -24.99
N ARG A 562 -11.59 18.11 -24.69
CA ARG A 562 -12.73 18.76 -25.35
C ARG A 562 -13.26 19.86 -24.45
N LEU A 563 -13.12 21.11 -24.88
CA LEU A 563 -13.48 22.30 -24.11
C LEU A 563 -14.59 23.07 -24.82
N THR A 564 -15.67 23.35 -24.08
CA THR A 564 -16.80 24.16 -24.54
C THR A 564 -17.00 25.36 -23.61
N VAL A 565 -17.04 26.58 -24.14
CA VAL A 565 -17.17 27.79 -23.31
C VAL A 565 -18.15 28.77 -23.93
N ASN A 566 -19.11 29.28 -23.15
CA ASN A 566 -20.07 30.25 -23.67
C ASN A 566 -19.40 31.60 -23.99
N LYS A 567 -18.46 32.03 -23.15
CA LYS A 567 -17.71 33.29 -23.32
C LYS A 567 -16.23 33.14 -22.95
N ALA A 568 -15.33 33.35 -23.91
CA ALA A 568 -13.89 33.34 -23.70
C ALA A 568 -13.33 34.77 -23.76
N ILE A 569 -12.46 35.12 -22.81
CA ILE A 569 -11.92 36.49 -22.64
C ILE A 569 -10.40 36.44 -22.55
N TYR A 570 -9.74 37.29 -23.34
CA TYR A 570 -8.31 37.55 -23.25
C TYR A 570 -8.02 39.02 -23.54
N GLU A 571 -7.69 39.80 -22.51
CA GLU A 571 -7.52 41.26 -22.63
C GLU A 571 -8.74 41.91 -23.32
N LYS A 572 -8.56 42.53 -24.49
CA LYS A 572 -9.65 43.13 -25.30
C LYS A 572 -10.40 42.11 -26.16
N PHE A 573 -9.83 40.92 -26.38
CA PHE A 573 -10.46 39.86 -27.17
C PHE A 573 -11.58 39.20 -26.38
N MET A 574 -12.77 39.18 -26.99
CA MET A 574 -13.94 38.51 -26.45
C MET A 574 -14.58 37.63 -27.53
N ALA A 575 -14.70 36.35 -27.24
CA ALA A 575 -15.31 35.36 -28.09
C ALA A 575 -16.53 34.72 -27.41
N LYS A 576 -17.50 34.30 -28.21
CA LYS A 576 -18.64 33.49 -27.77
C LYS A 576 -18.57 32.10 -28.38
N ASN A 577 -19.19 31.12 -27.72
CA ASN A 577 -19.35 29.75 -28.21
C ASN A 577 -18.02 29.12 -28.64
N LEU A 578 -17.03 29.14 -27.73
CA LEU A 578 -15.76 28.46 -27.94
C LEU A 578 -15.98 26.95 -27.92
N ASP A 579 -15.66 26.29 -29.02
CA ASP A 579 -15.57 24.85 -29.16
C ASP A 579 -14.12 24.49 -29.51
N ALA A 580 -13.47 23.71 -28.65
CA ALA A 580 -12.05 23.39 -28.77
C ALA A 580 -11.76 21.91 -28.53
N ASP A 581 -10.93 21.35 -29.40
CA ASP A 581 -10.32 20.03 -29.30
C ASP A 581 -8.79 20.22 -29.22
N ILE A 582 -8.21 19.82 -28.10
CA ILE A 582 -6.81 20.07 -27.73
C ILE A 582 -6.17 18.76 -27.28
N SER A 583 -4.97 18.46 -27.77
CA SER A 583 -4.15 17.33 -27.30
C SER A 583 -2.88 17.82 -26.62
N LEU A 584 -2.54 17.21 -25.47
CA LEU A 584 -1.27 17.38 -24.77
C LEU A 584 -0.46 16.11 -24.94
N LEU A 585 0.67 16.20 -25.64
CA LEU A 585 1.52 15.06 -26.00
C LEU A 585 2.99 15.44 -25.78
N GLY A 586 3.62 14.85 -24.76
CA GLY A 586 4.98 15.21 -24.35
C GLY A 586 5.10 16.71 -24.01
N GLY A 587 6.03 17.41 -24.64
CA GLY A 587 6.18 18.87 -24.52
C GLY A 587 5.33 19.69 -25.49
N GLY A 588 4.33 19.09 -26.16
CA GLY A 588 3.53 19.76 -27.18
C GLY A 588 2.07 20.00 -26.75
N ILE A 589 1.56 21.19 -27.09
CA ILE A 589 0.13 21.54 -27.02
C ILE A 589 -0.39 21.62 -28.46
N PHE A 590 -1.31 20.76 -28.83
CA PHE A 590 -1.87 20.68 -30.18
C PHE A 590 -3.32 21.16 -30.16
N PHE A 591 -3.62 22.19 -30.95
CA PHE A 591 -4.97 22.68 -31.17
C PHE A 591 -5.52 22.00 -32.41
N ASN A 592 -6.16 20.84 -32.24
CA ASN A 592 -6.70 20.04 -33.33
C ASN A 592 -7.79 20.83 -34.05
N LYS A 593 -8.65 21.50 -33.28
CA LYS A 593 -9.71 22.37 -33.77
C LYS A 593 -10.07 23.38 -32.69
N ILE A 594 -10.16 24.65 -33.05
CA ILE A 594 -10.74 25.71 -32.24
C ILE A 594 -11.73 26.49 -33.11
N SER A 595 -12.89 26.81 -32.57
CA SER A 595 -13.95 27.54 -33.25
C SER A 595 -14.59 28.54 -32.29
N VAL A 596 -14.72 29.81 -32.67
CA VAL A 596 -15.32 30.87 -31.86
C VAL A 596 -16.11 31.88 -32.70
N ALA A 597 -17.20 32.40 -32.15
CA ALA A 597 -17.88 33.58 -32.68
C ALA A 597 -17.23 34.85 -32.12
N HIS A 598 -16.79 35.77 -32.98
CA HIS A 598 -16.09 36.99 -32.59
C HIS A 598 -16.34 38.11 -33.59
N ALA A 599 -16.48 39.35 -33.10
CA ALA A 599 -16.69 40.54 -33.93
C ALA A 599 -17.83 40.38 -34.97
N GLY A 600 -18.90 39.68 -34.61
CA GLY A 600 -20.06 39.41 -35.48
C GLY A 600 -19.86 38.28 -36.51
N GLY A 601 -18.66 37.72 -36.63
CA GLY A 601 -18.33 36.64 -37.54
C GLY A 601 -17.80 35.40 -36.84
N GLN A 602 -17.11 34.54 -37.60
CA GLN A 602 -16.59 33.26 -37.14
C GLN A 602 -15.07 33.18 -37.33
N LEU A 603 -14.37 32.65 -36.31
CA LEU A 603 -12.96 32.31 -36.38
C LEU A 603 -12.82 30.81 -36.15
N SER A 604 -12.00 30.16 -36.96
CA SER A 604 -11.60 28.77 -36.77
C SER A 604 -10.09 28.66 -36.85
N LEU A 605 -9.48 27.89 -35.96
CA LEU A 605 -8.03 27.77 -35.83
C LEU A 605 -7.62 26.32 -35.60
N ASN A 606 -6.49 25.93 -36.18
CA ASN A 606 -5.73 24.75 -35.76
C ASN A 606 -4.25 25.11 -35.66
N GLY A 607 -3.47 24.32 -34.94
CA GLY A 607 -2.07 24.61 -34.74
C GLY A 607 -1.42 23.84 -33.62
N ASN A 608 -0.22 24.25 -33.25
CA ASN A 608 0.49 23.69 -32.11
C ASN A 608 1.44 24.71 -31.48
N ILE A 609 1.77 24.45 -30.21
CA ILE A 609 2.84 25.07 -29.46
C ILE A 609 3.75 23.95 -28.97
N ILE A 610 5.02 23.99 -29.36
CA ILE A 610 6.04 23.05 -28.90
C ILE A 610 6.89 23.75 -27.84
N GLN A 611 6.91 23.20 -26.64
CA GLN A 611 7.65 23.76 -25.52
C GLN A 611 9.15 23.48 -25.66
N GLN A 612 9.97 24.50 -25.42
CA GLN A 612 11.43 24.38 -25.41
C GLN A 612 12.03 25.16 -24.25
N ALA A 613 13.28 24.86 -23.90
CA ALA A 613 13.95 25.43 -22.73
C ALA A 613 14.03 26.96 -22.75
N ALA A 614 14.33 27.58 -23.91
CA ALA A 614 14.46 29.03 -24.03
C ALA A 614 13.12 29.74 -24.27
N SER A 615 12.34 29.25 -25.23
CA SER A 615 11.00 29.75 -25.53
C SER A 615 10.24 28.72 -26.36
N ASN A 616 8.93 28.85 -26.46
CA ASN A 616 8.12 27.91 -27.23
C ASN A 616 8.05 28.34 -28.69
N SER A 617 7.99 27.38 -29.61
CA SER A 617 7.66 27.63 -31.01
C SER A 617 6.18 27.35 -31.25
N PHE A 618 5.51 28.18 -32.04
CA PHE A 618 4.11 27.95 -32.43
C PHE A 618 3.94 27.92 -33.94
N LYS A 619 2.92 27.17 -34.39
CA LYS A 619 2.39 27.19 -35.76
C LYS A 619 0.87 27.29 -35.67
N ILE A 620 0.28 28.21 -36.42
CA ILE A 620 -1.15 28.49 -36.41
C ILE A 620 -1.64 28.61 -37.84
N ASN A 621 -2.71 27.88 -38.16
CA ASN A 621 -3.57 28.15 -39.30
C ASN A 621 -4.90 28.67 -38.78
N SER A 622 -5.36 29.79 -39.32
CA SER A 622 -6.64 30.38 -38.95
C SER A 622 -7.43 30.77 -40.19
N LYS A 623 -8.74 30.52 -40.13
CA LYS A 623 -9.73 31.03 -41.07
C LYS A 623 -10.66 31.96 -40.31
N ILE A 624 -10.69 33.20 -40.75
CA ILE A 624 -11.54 34.28 -40.26
C ILE A 624 -12.62 34.50 -41.32
N SER A 625 -13.87 34.57 -40.93
CA SER A 625 -15.00 34.68 -41.85
C SER A 625 -15.96 35.77 -41.38
N HIS A 626 -16.09 36.80 -42.21
CA HIS A 626 -17.07 37.87 -42.09
C HIS A 626 -17.09 38.59 -40.73
N VAL A 627 -15.91 38.98 -40.23
CA VAL A 627 -15.81 39.73 -38.97
C VAL A 627 -15.84 41.23 -39.23
N SER A 628 -16.45 42.01 -38.34
CA SER A 628 -16.30 43.47 -38.32
C SER A 628 -14.83 43.83 -38.21
N VAL A 629 -14.25 44.46 -39.24
CA VAL A 629 -12.82 44.78 -39.27
C VAL A 629 -12.44 45.75 -38.15
N LYS A 630 -13.36 46.65 -37.79
CA LYS A 630 -13.20 47.59 -36.67
C LYS A 630 -13.04 46.86 -35.34
N ASP A 631 -13.98 45.97 -35.04
CA ASP A 631 -14.02 45.27 -33.75
C ASP A 631 -12.91 44.22 -33.67
N PHE A 632 -12.57 43.61 -34.80
CA PHE A 632 -11.43 42.71 -34.93
C PHE A 632 -10.12 43.44 -34.62
N PHE A 633 -9.85 44.58 -35.26
CA PHE A 633 -8.65 45.38 -34.96
C PHE A 633 -8.61 45.85 -33.50
N TYR A 634 -9.75 46.29 -32.94
CA TYR A 634 -9.83 46.65 -31.51
C TYR A 634 -9.41 45.50 -30.59
N SER A 635 -9.91 44.30 -30.88
CA SER A 635 -9.75 43.11 -30.04
C SER A 635 -8.31 42.61 -29.98
N PHE A 636 -7.53 42.87 -31.03
CA PHE A 636 -6.11 42.54 -31.13
C PHE A 636 -5.19 43.76 -30.94
N ASP A 637 -5.69 44.83 -30.30
CA ASP A 637 -4.93 46.04 -30.01
C ASP A 637 -4.27 46.67 -31.25
N ASN A 638 -5.02 46.72 -32.36
CA ASN A 638 -4.56 47.13 -33.68
C ASN A 638 -3.28 46.41 -34.13
N PHE A 639 -3.02 45.19 -33.66
CA PHE A 639 -1.80 44.42 -33.93
C PHE A 639 -0.50 45.15 -33.56
N GLY A 640 -0.59 46.11 -32.63
CA GLY A 640 0.55 46.93 -32.18
C GLY A 640 0.94 48.08 -33.12
N GLN A 641 0.17 48.36 -34.19
CA GLN A 641 0.42 49.52 -35.05
C GLN A 641 -0.40 50.75 -34.65
N ASN A 642 0.15 51.94 -34.96
CA ASN A 642 -0.48 53.23 -34.68
C ASN A 642 -0.96 53.96 -35.95
N THR A 643 -0.57 53.48 -37.14
CA THR A 643 -0.87 54.15 -38.41
C THR A 643 -2.33 53.98 -38.80
N ILE A 644 -2.78 52.73 -38.95
CA ILE A 644 -4.17 52.38 -39.26
C ILE A 644 -4.77 51.71 -38.03
N THR A 645 -5.74 52.37 -37.41
CA THR A 645 -6.40 51.87 -36.20
C THR A 645 -7.84 51.48 -36.50
N ASN A 646 -8.46 50.75 -35.57
CA ASN A 646 -9.90 50.46 -35.61
C ASN A 646 -10.80 51.68 -35.85
N LYS A 647 -10.40 52.89 -35.42
CA LYS A 647 -11.15 54.14 -35.62
C LYS A 647 -11.22 54.53 -37.09
N ASN A 648 -10.25 54.07 -37.88
CA ASN A 648 -10.15 54.35 -39.30
C ASN A 648 -10.84 53.30 -40.17
N LEU A 649 -11.34 52.21 -39.62
CA LEU A 649 -11.78 51.06 -40.40
C LEU A 649 -13.27 50.80 -40.24
N LYS A 650 -13.94 50.50 -41.37
CA LYS A 650 -15.30 49.94 -41.45
C LYS A 650 -15.33 48.80 -42.46
N GLY A 651 -16.34 47.95 -42.36
CA GLY A 651 -16.59 46.82 -43.26
C GLY A 651 -16.32 45.46 -42.62
N TYR A 652 -16.29 44.43 -43.46
CA TYR A 652 -16.16 43.05 -43.05
C TYR A 652 -14.90 42.41 -43.61
N LEU A 653 -14.19 41.66 -42.77
CA LEU A 653 -12.94 40.97 -43.09
C LEU A 653 -13.18 39.45 -43.11
N SER A 654 -12.69 38.80 -44.16
CA SER A 654 -12.43 37.36 -44.20
C SER A 654 -10.96 37.14 -44.50
N SER A 655 -10.34 36.14 -43.88
CA SER A 655 -8.91 35.90 -44.06
C SER A 655 -8.50 34.45 -43.82
N LEU A 656 -7.51 34.00 -44.58
CA LEU A 656 -6.75 32.78 -44.33
C LEU A 656 -5.35 33.18 -43.86
N VAL A 657 -5.00 32.74 -42.66
CA VAL A 657 -3.75 33.07 -41.97
C VAL A 657 -2.97 31.79 -41.74
N ASN A 658 -1.73 31.73 -42.21
CA ASN A 658 -0.76 30.70 -41.87
C ASN A 658 0.46 31.41 -41.29
N ILE A 659 0.68 31.26 -39.98
CA ILE A 659 1.79 31.92 -39.30
C ILE A 659 2.52 30.94 -38.38
N SER A 660 3.81 31.19 -38.20
CA SER A 660 4.64 30.51 -37.23
C SER A 660 5.52 31.54 -36.51
N GLY A 661 6.00 31.19 -35.33
CA GLY A 661 6.91 32.08 -34.61
C GLY A 661 7.29 31.55 -33.24
N ARG A 662 7.77 32.45 -32.38
CA ARG A 662 8.18 32.11 -31.02
C ARG A 662 7.35 32.88 -29.99
N ILE A 663 6.97 32.19 -28.93
CA ILE A 663 6.24 32.74 -27.78
C ILE A 663 6.99 32.38 -26.49
N SER A 664 7.10 33.35 -25.58
CA SER A 664 7.73 33.15 -24.28
C SER A 664 6.86 32.29 -23.36
N HIS A 665 7.44 31.76 -22.28
CA HIS A 665 6.69 31.00 -21.26
C HIS A 665 5.62 31.84 -20.54
N THR A 666 5.63 33.17 -20.69
CA THR A 666 4.63 34.08 -20.11
C THR A 666 3.55 34.49 -21.12
N GLY A 667 3.56 33.94 -22.34
CA GLY A 667 2.58 34.25 -23.37
C GLY A 667 2.87 35.49 -24.22
N LYS A 668 4.05 36.14 -24.05
CA LYS A 668 4.47 37.24 -24.94
C LYS A 668 5.11 36.70 -26.21
N ILE A 669 4.67 37.16 -27.37
CA ILE A 669 5.31 36.85 -28.66
C ILE A 669 6.71 37.47 -28.69
N LEU A 670 7.70 36.72 -29.17
CA LEU A 670 9.07 37.23 -29.30
C LEU A 670 9.15 38.18 -30.50
N PRO A 671 9.76 39.37 -30.35
CA PRO A 671 9.94 40.31 -31.45
C PRO A 671 10.65 39.66 -32.64
N ARG A 672 10.29 40.07 -33.86
CA ARG A 672 10.89 39.61 -35.13
C ARG A 672 10.86 38.09 -35.34
N SER A 673 10.01 37.36 -34.61
CA SER A 673 9.95 35.89 -34.72
C SER A 673 8.80 35.38 -35.61
N ILE A 674 7.80 36.21 -35.90
CA ILE A 674 6.63 35.81 -36.70
C ILE A 674 7.03 35.72 -38.16
N ASN A 675 6.71 34.59 -38.81
CA ASN A 675 6.79 34.43 -40.25
C ASN A 675 5.52 33.77 -40.76
N GLY A 676 5.04 34.17 -41.94
CA GLY A 676 3.85 33.55 -42.51
C GLY A 676 3.19 34.31 -43.65
N LYS A 677 2.00 33.85 -44.02
CA LYS A 677 1.19 34.39 -45.11
C LYS A 677 -0.22 34.68 -44.63
N VAL A 678 -0.74 35.84 -45.01
CA VAL A 678 -2.11 36.29 -44.76
C VAL A 678 -2.75 36.59 -46.10
N VAL A 679 -3.78 35.83 -46.47
CA VAL A 679 -4.66 36.14 -47.60
C VAL A 679 -5.92 36.73 -47.01
N PHE A 680 -6.34 37.92 -47.47
CA PHE A 680 -7.50 38.60 -46.93
C PHE A 680 -8.43 39.09 -48.04
N ASN A 681 -9.70 39.20 -47.66
CA ASN A 681 -10.78 39.76 -48.45
C ASN A 681 -11.57 40.71 -47.55
N LEU A 682 -11.74 41.95 -48.01
CA LEU A 682 -12.47 43.00 -47.31
C LEU A 682 -13.70 43.39 -48.14
N ASN A 683 -14.88 43.39 -47.52
CA ASN A 683 -16.15 43.67 -48.18
C ASN A 683 -16.82 44.88 -47.54
N ASN A 684 -17.42 45.74 -48.36
CA ASN A 684 -18.06 46.98 -47.92
C ASN A 684 -17.15 47.76 -46.96
N ALA A 685 -15.86 47.81 -47.31
CA ALA A 685 -14.84 48.40 -46.49
C ALA A 685 -14.84 49.91 -46.65
N ALA A 686 -14.42 50.63 -45.61
CA ALA A 686 -14.13 52.04 -45.74
C ALA A 686 -12.94 52.42 -44.87
N LEU A 687 -12.09 53.29 -45.42
CA LEU A 687 -11.03 53.97 -44.69
C LEU A 687 -11.52 55.37 -44.31
N VAL A 688 -11.71 55.59 -43.02
CA VAL A 688 -12.35 56.77 -42.45
C VAL A 688 -11.33 57.63 -41.74
N ASN A 689 -11.28 58.92 -42.07
CA ASN A 689 -10.45 59.94 -41.44
C ASN A 689 -8.98 59.51 -41.27
N PHE A 690 -8.43 58.80 -42.26
CA PHE A 690 -7.03 58.41 -42.24
C PHE A 690 -6.18 59.62 -42.64
N GLU A 691 -5.50 60.21 -41.66
CA GLU A 691 -4.85 61.51 -41.77
C GLU A 691 -3.90 61.65 -42.98
N PRO A 692 -3.04 60.66 -43.32
CA PRO A 692 -2.20 60.74 -44.52
C PRO A 692 -3.01 60.92 -45.80
N MET A 693 -4.13 60.20 -45.94
CA MET A 693 -5.01 60.32 -47.10
C MET A 693 -5.75 61.66 -47.14
N VAL A 694 -6.19 62.17 -46.00
CA VAL A 694 -6.84 63.49 -45.92
C VAL A 694 -5.87 64.62 -46.31
N LYS A 695 -4.61 64.54 -45.86
CA LYS A 695 -3.55 65.50 -46.22
C LYS A 695 -3.24 65.47 -47.72
N VAL A 696 -3.06 64.28 -48.30
CA VAL A 696 -2.86 64.12 -49.75
C VAL A 696 -4.06 64.66 -50.53
N GLY A 697 -5.28 64.46 -50.04
CA GLY A 697 -6.50 64.99 -50.66
C GLY A 697 -6.51 66.51 -50.75
N LYS A 698 -6.21 67.19 -49.64
CA LYS A 698 -6.13 68.66 -49.61
C LYS A 698 -5.08 69.22 -50.58
N PHE A 699 -3.99 68.49 -50.79
CA PHE A 699 -2.87 68.94 -51.62
C PHE A 699 -3.04 68.61 -53.12
N ALA A 700 -3.43 67.38 -53.45
CA ALA A 700 -3.42 66.86 -54.83
C ALA A 700 -4.81 66.56 -55.41
N PHE A 701 -5.86 66.48 -54.58
CA PHE A 701 -7.19 66.04 -54.99
C PHE A 701 -8.32 66.82 -54.30
N ALA A 702 -8.25 68.17 -54.33
CA ALA A 702 -9.13 69.05 -53.55
C ALA A 702 -10.65 68.78 -53.73
N ASN A 703 -11.06 68.29 -54.90
CA ASN A 703 -12.47 67.98 -55.22
C ASN A 703 -12.88 66.53 -54.87
N ARG A 704 -12.08 65.77 -54.12
CA ARG A 704 -12.37 64.38 -53.75
C ARG A 704 -12.55 64.22 -52.25
N ASN A 705 -13.56 63.45 -51.86
CA ASN A 705 -13.76 63.09 -50.46
C ASN A 705 -12.78 61.97 -50.06
N LEU A 706 -11.63 62.35 -49.48
CA LEU A 706 -10.65 61.40 -48.92
C LEU A 706 -10.77 61.24 -47.40
N SER A 707 -11.76 61.86 -46.76
CA SER A 707 -12.08 61.60 -45.36
C SER A 707 -12.95 60.34 -45.18
N ASN A 708 -13.63 59.89 -46.23
CA ASN A 708 -14.33 58.60 -46.26
C ASN A 708 -14.13 57.89 -47.61
N VAL A 709 -13.16 56.98 -47.66
CA VAL A 709 -12.80 56.23 -48.88
C VAL A 709 -13.45 54.85 -48.82
N GLU A 710 -14.50 54.63 -49.62
CA GLU A 710 -15.26 53.39 -49.63
C GLU A 710 -14.73 52.42 -50.68
N ILE A 711 -14.63 51.14 -50.30
CA ILE A 711 -14.05 50.06 -51.08
C ILE A 711 -15.02 48.88 -51.05
N LYS A 712 -15.66 48.59 -52.19
CA LYS A 712 -16.68 47.53 -52.28
C LYS A 712 -16.08 46.15 -51.97
N ASN A 713 -14.95 45.84 -52.57
CA ASN A 713 -14.22 44.60 -52.38
C ASN A 713 -12.71 44.85 -52.52
N LEU A 714 -11.91 44.31 -51.60
CA LEU A 714 -10.45 44.37 -51.65
C LEU A 714 -9.86 43.01 -51.27
N ASP A 715 -9.18 42.40 -52.23
CA ASP A 715 -8.43 41.17 -52.04
C ASP A 715 -6.94 41.48 -51.95
N GLY A 716 -6.25 40.82 -51.03
CA GLY A 716 -4.83 41.04 -50.85
C GLY A 716 -4.11 39.85 -50.24
N THR A 717 -2.79 39.83 -50.44
CA THR A 717 -1.87 38.87 -49.83
C THR A 717 -0.74 39.63 -49.15
N LEU A 718 -0.49 39.29 -47.89
CA LEU A 718 0.61 39.82 -47.10
C LEU A 718 1.53 38.68 -46.69
N ASN A 719 2.83 38.81 -46.92
CA ASN A 719 3.84 37.92 -46.34
C ASN A 719 4.47 38.62 -45.14
N ILE A 720 4.45 37.96 -43.99
CA ILE A 720 5.03 38.48 -42.74
C ILE A 720 6.40 37.84 -42.59
N ASN A 721 7.43 38.67 -42.43
CA ASN A 721 8.82 38.27 -42.21
C ASN A 721 9.39 39.10 -41.05
N GLY A 722 9.23 38.58 -39.82
CA GLY A 722 9.63 39.26 -38.60
C GLY A 722 8.81 40.51 -38.30
N ASP A 723 9.44 41.67 -38.41
CA ASP A 723 8.84 43.00 -38.25
C ASP A 723 8.47 43.67 -39.59
N LYS A 724 8.63 42.95 -40.70
CA LYS A 724 8.30 43.42 -42.06
C LYS A 724 7.08 42.68 -42.60
N VAL A 725 6.16 43.45 -43.16
CA VAL A 725 4.97 42.98 -43.86
C VAL A 725 5.13 43.32 -45.33
N GLU A 726 5.46 42.31 -46.14
CA GLU A 726 5.50 42.43 -47.59
C GLU A 726 4.08 42.39 -48.15
N ILE A 727 3.70 43.47 -48.80
CA ILE A 727 2.46 43.67 -49.52
C ILE A 727 2.66 43.14 -50.94
N SER A 728 2.03 42.00 -51.26
CA SER A 728 1.98 41.52 -52.64
C SER A 728 1.24 42.52 -53.52
N PRO A 729 1.57 42.64 -54.82
CA PRO A 729 0.90 43.56 -55.73
C PRO A 729 -0.62 43.43 -55.65
N MET A 730 -1.30 44.50 -55.24
CA MET A 730 -2.75 44.54 -55.15
C MET A 730 -3.32 45.79 -55.80
N GLN A 731 -4.54 45.66 -56.33
CA GLN A 731 -5.26 46.71 -57.00
C GLN A 731 -6.41 47.19 -56.11
N VAL A 732 -6.36 48.45 -55.70
CA VAL A 732 -7.42 49.09 -54.93
C VAL A 732 -8.30 49.91 -55.88
N SER A 733 -9.61 49.70 -55.78
CA SER A 733 -10.63 50.52 -56.45
C SER A 733 -11.60 51.04 -55.41
N SER A 734 -11.73 52.36 -55.31
CA SER A 734 -12.52 53.02 -54.25
C SER A 734 -13.42 54.12 -54.79
N SER A 735 -14.28 54.66 -53.94
CA SER A 735 -15.18 55.79 -54.26
C SER A 735 -14.47 57.08 -54.63
N ALA A 736 -13.18 57.22 -54.30
CA ALA A 736 -12.43 58.46 -54.51
C ALA A 736 -11.16 58.29 -55.38
N LEU A 737 -10.46 57.16 -55.27
CA LEU A 737 -9.19 56.90 -55.96
C LEU A 737 -9.06 55.44 -56.37
N ASN A 738 -8.51 55.20 -57.56
CA ASN A 738 -7.95 53.90 -57.93
C ASN A 738 -6.45 53.96 -57.68
N PHE A 739 -5.84 52.91 -57.13
CA PHE A 739 -4.39 52.84 -57.00
C PHE A 739 -3.86 51.40 -56.93
N ASN A 740 -2.64 51.18 -57.40
CA ASN A 740 -1.90 49.93 -57.19
C ASN A 740 -0.93 50.10 -56.05
N VAL A 741 -0.72 49.06 -55.25
CA VAL A 741 0.24 49.10 -54.14
C VAL A 741 1.03 47.79 -54.07
N LYS A 742 2.34 47.91 -53.82
CA LYS A 742 3.27 46.79 -53.56
C LYS A 742 4.44 47.27 -52.69
N GLY A 743 5.15 46.35 -52.04
CA GLY A 743 6.38 46.64 -51.31
C GLY A 743 6.32 46.21 -49.86
N THR A 744 7.12 46.83 -48.99
CA THR A 744 7.31 46.39 -47.60
C THR A 744 6.88 47.46 -46.61
N TYR A 745 5.95 47.12 -45.72
CA TYR A 745 5.62 47.92 -44.55
C TYR A 745 6.39 47.38 -43.33
N ALA A 746 7.19 48.21 -42.67
CA ALA A 746 7.92 47.81 -41.47
C ALA A 746 7.21 48.34 -40.21
N LEU A 747 7.12 47.52 -39.16
CA LEU A 747 6.66 47.96 -37.83
C LEU A 747 7.73 48.80 -37.10
N GLY A 748 8.98 48.68 -37.55
CA GLY A 748 10.11 49.55 -37.19
C GLY A 748 10.65 50.25 -38.44
N PRO A 749 11.97 50.49 -38.54
CA PRO A 749 12.57 51.08 -39.75
C PRO A 749 12.59 50.08 -40.92
N GLY A 750 12.51 50.60 -42.15
CA GLY A 750 12.56 49.87 -43.40
C GLY A 750 11.26 49.87 -44.20
N THR A 751 10.35 50.83 -43.98
CA THR A 751 9.15 50.97 -44.83
C THR A 751 9.55 51.43 -46.22
N ASN A 752 9.08 50.71 -47.23
CA ASN A 752 9.26 51.01 -48.63
C ASN A 752 8.09 50.45 -49.44
N VAL A 753 7.05 51.26 -49.60
CA VAL A 753 5.80 50.88 -50.29
C VAL A 753 5.63 51.75 -51.54
N ALA A 754 5.61 51.12 -52.70
CA ALA A 754 5.34 51.76 -53.98
C ALA A 754 3.83 51.85 -54.24
N MET A 755 3.38 52.99 -54.74
CA MET A 755 1.98 53.27 -55.05
C MET A 755 1.86 53.95 -56.42
N ASP A 756 1.04 53.38 -57.30
CA ASP A 756 0.65 54.04 -58.56
C ASP A 756 -0.76 54.56 -58.44
N ILE A 757 -0.91 55.88 -58.55
CA ILE A 757 -2.19 56.57 -58.38
C ILE A 757 -2.56 57.33 -59.66
N PRO A 758 -3.45 56.80 -60.52
CA PRO A 758 -4.01 57.56 -61.63
C PRO A 758 -4.74 58.81 -61.15
N LEU A 759 -4.43 59.96 -61.77
CA LEU A 759 -5.15 61.22 -61.55
C LEU A 759 -6.58 61.18 -62.11
N ARG A 760 -6.96 60.14 -62.86
CA ARG A 760 -8.35 59.96 -63.33
C ARG A 760 -9.30 59.81 -62.12
N ASN A 761 -10.51 60.36 -62.24
CA ASN A 761 -11.53 60.25 -61.20
C ASN A 761 -12.39 58.99 -61.44
N PRO A 762 -12.44 58.02 -60.50
CA PRO A 762 -13.24 56.80 -60.66
C PRO A 762 -14.74 57.06 -60.88
N LYS A 763 -15.29 58.19 -60.38
CA LYS A 763 -16.70 58.55 -60.57
C LYS A 763 -17.10 58.75 -62.04
N GLY A 764 -16.17 59.19 -62.89
CA GLY A 764 -16.44 59.39 -64.32
C GLY A 764 -16.63 58.09 -65.10
N ASP A 765 -16.29 56.96 -64.49
CA ASP A 765 -16.32 55.64 -65.12
C ASP A 765 -17.56 54.84 -64.70
N GLU A 766 -18.50 55.39 -63.93
CA GLU A 766 -19.65 54.67 -63.34
C GLU A 766 -20.50 53.92 -64.38
N ASN A 767 -20.67 54.49 -65.58
CA ASN A 767 -21.47 53.92 -66.67
C ASN A 767 -20.72 52.90 -67.56
N LEU A 768 -19.41 52.71 -67.35
CA LEU A 768 -18.61 51.76 -68.12
C LEU A 768 -18.87 50.31 -67.67
N THR A 769 -18.77 49.38 -68.62
CA THR A 769 -18.80 47.93 -68.32
C THR A 769 -17.60 47.52 -67.47
N LYS A 770 -17.66 46.32 -66.86
CA LYS A 770 -16.58 45.82 -66.00
C LYS A 770 -15.24 45.69 -66.74
N GLN A 771 -15.27 45.37 -68.04
CA GLN A 771 -14.07 45.25 -68.87
C GLN A 771 -13.49 46.62 -69.22
N GLU A 772 -14.35 47.56 -69.66
CA GLU A 772 -13.94 48.93 -69.97
C GLU A 772 -13.37 49.68 -68.74
N LYS A 773 -13.97 49.49 -67.55
CA LYS A 773 -13.44 50.02 -66.28
C LYS A 773 -12.02 49.53 -66.00
N ARG A 774 -11.73 48.27 -66.33
CA ARG A 774 -10.42 47.66 -66.09
C ARG A 774 -9.36 48.23 -67.04
N GLU A 775 -9.71 48.43 -68.30
CA GLU A 775 -8.84 49.01 -69.32
C GLU A 775 -8.62 50.52 -69.13
N ALA A 776 -9.62 51.26 -68.64
CA ALA A 776 -9.54 52.69 -68.40
C ALA A 776 -8.80 53.06 -67.10
N ARG A 777 -8.62 52.10 -66.17
CA ARG A 777 -8.16 52.34 -64.80
C ARG A 777 -6.82 53.08 -64.71
N MET A 778 -5.86 52.77 -65.59
CA MET A 778 -4.53 53.38 -65.62
C MET A 778 -4.34 54.36 -66.79
N ARG A 779 -5.42 54.76 -67.49
CA ARG A 779 -5.33 55.72 -68.60
C ARG A 779 -5.18 57.15 -68.07
N GLY A 780 -4.23 57.90 -68.64
CA GLY A 780 -3.92 59.29 -68.27
C GLY A 780 -2.67 59.42 -67.41
N ILE A 781 -2.51 60.55 -66.72
CA ILE A 781 -1.36 60.80 -65.84
C ILE A 781 -1.45 59.91 -64.61
N VAL A 782 -0.41 59.10 -64.38
CA VAL A 782 -0.26 58.24 -63.21
C VAL A 782 0.83 58.83 -62.31
N LEU A 783 0.50 59.07 -61.04
CA LEU A 783 1.47 59.46 -60.04
C LEU A 783 2.17 58.21 -59.50
N HIS A 784 3.49 58.14 -59.68
CA HIS A 784 4.33 57.10 -59.09
C HIS A 784 4.90 57.62 -57.77
N LEU A 785 4.39 57.08 -56.66
CA LEU A 785 4.73 57.53 -55.30
C LEU A 785 5.37 56.40 -54.50
N LYS A 786 6.23 56.76 -53.55
CA LYS A 786 6.90 55.86 -52.62
C LYS A 786 6.66 56.34 -51.20
N ALA A 787 6.06 55.50 -50.37
CA ALA A 787 5.96 55.72 -48.93
C ALA A 787 7.20 55.10 -48.26
N VAL A 788 7.97 55.94 -47.57
CA VAL A 788 9.18 55.58 -46.84
C VAL A 788 9.13 56.14 -45.42
N ASP A 789 9.98 55.65 -44.52
CA ASP A 789 10.04 56.19 -43.17
C ASP A 789 10.43 57.67 -43.16
N ASP A 790 9.86 58.44 -42.23
CA ASP A 790 10.10 59.89 -42.08
C ASP A 790 11.25 60.25 -41.11
N GLU A 791 12.07 59.26 -40.73
CA GLU A 791 13.17 59.33 -39.75
C GLU A 791 12.73 59.65 -38.30
N LYS A 792 11.44 59.92 -38.05
CA LYS A 792 10.84 60.22 -36.74
C LYS A 792 9.80 59.19 -36.29
N GLY A 793 9.69 58.07 -37.02
CA GLY A 793 8.76 56.97 -36.72
C GLY A 793 7.38 57.07 -37.40
N GLY A 794 7.19 58.05 -38.29
CA GLY A 794 6.05 58.16 -39.19
C GLY A 794 6.41 57.81 -40.64
N ILE A 795 5.45 58.01 -41.55
CA ILE A 795 5.59 57.70 -42.98
C ILE A 795 5.59 58.99 -43.78
N LYS A 796 6.61 59.19 -44.63
CA LYS A 796 6.70 60.27 -45.61
C LYS A 796 6.45 59.73 -47.02
N ILE A 797 5.66 60.46 -47.80
CA ILE A 797 5.42 60.16 -49.22
C ILE A 797 6.39 61.00 -50.05
N ARG A 798 7.08 60.37 -51.01
CA ARG A 798 7.95 61.02 -52.00
C ARG A 798 7.69 60.48 -53.40
N TRP A 799 8.19 61.16 -54.43
CA TRP A 799 8.10 60.69 -55.81
C TRP A 799 8.96 59.44 -56.04
N ASN A 800 8.44 58.45 -56.76
CA ASN A 800 9.16 57.20 -57.08
C ASN A 800 9.93 57.38 -58.40
N LYS A 801 11.23 57.68 -58.32
CA LYS A 801 12.09 57.89 -59.49
C LYS A 801 12.35 56.64 -60.32
N ASP A 802 12.19 55.48 -59.70
CA ASP A 802 12.57 54.19 -60.29
C ASP A 802 11.49 53.65 -61.25
N HIS A 803 10.28 54.25 -61.27
CA HIS A 803 9.10 53.79 -62.03
C HIS A 803 8.73 52.30 -61.83
N ASP A 804 9.24 51.68 -60.76
CA ASP A 804 9.07 50.25 -60.43
C ASP A 804 7.62 49.82 -60.15
#